data_AF-A0A7K7DGD2-F1
#
_entry.id   AF-A0A7K7DGD2-F1
#
_cell.length_a   1.000
_cell.length_b   1.000
_cell.length_c   1.000
_cell.angle_alpha   90.00
_cell.angle_beta   90.00
_cell.angle_gamma   90.00
#
_symmetry.space_group_name_H-M   'P 1'
#
loop_
_entity.id
_entity.type
_entity.pdbx_description
1 polymer ?
#
loop_
_entity_poly.entity_id
_entity_poly.type
_entity_poly.pdbx_seq_one_letter_code
_entity_poly.pdbx_strand_id
1 'polypeptide(L)'
;CSAAVIPDSLRVTAIPQTLNKVEHDSLELKCEVSKSTAQHSHVSIAWYRQRGSEAPVEIISLSRDFVLRAGSAYAQRQATGDVRLDKVGETTSKLTIYNLHPSDQGEFYCEAAEWIQDPDNSWYAMTRKRSQGAIVNVQATDKEFSVRLETEKRMYIVGEPVEFRCILEAQNVPDRYFSISWAFNSSLIASLGPNAVPVLNNEFAQREALGQLKVAKESDNVFVLKIYRLRLEDSGKYNCRVTEREKTVTGDFIDKESKRPKNIPITVMPLKTSISLEIINNSTNVLEGESLRFGCNVRSGLGPQSRLSVAWQLVDKLNRRSEIVRLDREGTLHPGPAYAERSSYGGIQVEQVRPGSFTLEIFNSVKADEGHYECRVAEWTRTLDGEWQMVGERHTSTPVSITALEAGFAVTAISRTPGVTYNESFDLQCIIKPHYPSWVPVSVTWRFQPAGSTEFHDLVTFTRDGGVQWGDRAAAFRTRTAIEKAESSNNVRLSISRASDTEAGKYQCVAELWRKNYNSSWTRLADRTSNLLEIRVLRPVTKLQVSKSKRSITLVENRPIPLNCSVKSQTSPDSHFAVLWYVHKPSDADGKLILKTTHSSAFEYGTYAEEEGLRGRLQFERSASGGLFSLTVQRAEVRDSGSYYCHVEEWLLSPNHAWYKLAEEVSGRTEVTVKQPDNRLQVSQTHKNMTVLENEWVTLECLVKNRSSPSSQLSVEWSVWRPGRADREVLAWLSRQSTLHYGEPAALGDLRGRLHLESPAPGLFLLSIHNCTVRDSGAYSCRVEEWLLDPSERWYKRAEQLSGISTLTVRQPDPTLQVDTATTNLTVQEKESFPLDCSILSRSSPESRFAVTWYSLRAKEAGDRAEQGEEEEEEEEEREAVLSVGPDAIFSPEAGRWEGRLRFQRLSAVLFRLTVLQAGGADTGNYSCRVEEWLADPNGVWYRLAQEESGMVAVHVQDAGSTLQSVICSNDALFYFVFFYPFPIFGILIITILLVRFKSRNSSKNSEGKNGVPLLWIKEPHLNYSPTCLEPPVLSIHPGTMD
;
A
#
# COMPACT_ATOMS: atom_id res chain seq x y z
N CYS A 1 -174.74 98.00 5.74
CA CYS A 1 -174.57 96.65 6.31
C CYS A 1 -173.11 96.44 6.69
N SER A 2 -172.81 95.74 7.78
CA SER A 2 -171.45 95.38 8.16
C SER A 2 -170.96 94.18 7.34
N ALA A 3 -169.94 94.37 6.51
CA ALA A 3 -169.32 93.27 5.76
C ALA A 3 -168.49 92.38 6.70
N ALA A 4 -168.70 91.07 6.64
CA ALA A 4 -167.87 90.11 7.35
C ALA A 4 -166.61 89.81 6.52
N VAL A 5 -165.43 90.09 7.08
CA VAL A 5 -164.14 89.83 6.41
C VAL A 5 -163.70 88.40 6.72
N ILE A 6 -163.58 87.57 5.67
CA ILE A 6 -163.00 86.23 5.78
C ILE A 6 -161.46 86.37 5.76
N PRO A 7 -160.73 85.85 6.77
CA PRO A 7 -159.27 85.93 6.79
C PRO A 7 -158.65 84.94 5.79
N ASP A 8 -157.64 85.40 5.05
CA ASP A 8 -156.90 84.55 4.12
C ASP A 8 -156.05 83.51 4.89
N SER A 9 -156.51 82.25 4.85
CA SER A 9 -155.85 81.10 5.47
C SER A 9 -155.07 80.21 4.49
N LEU A 10 -155.12 80.50 3.18
CA LEU A 10 -154.57 79.63 2.14
C LEU A 10 -153.04 79.62 2.19
N ARG A 11 -152.43 78.44 2.11
CA ARG A 11 -150.99 78.24 1.96
C ARG A 11 -150.71 77.26 0.82
N VAL A 12 -149.71 77.58 -0.01
CA VAL A 12 -149.32 76.83 -1.20
C VAL A 12 -147.80 76.69 -1.21
N THR A 13 -147.29 75.48 -1.07
CA THR A 13 -145.86 75.20 -0.89
C THR A 13 -145.40 74.03 -1.73
N ALA A 14 -144.28 74.20 -2.43
CA ALA A 14 -143.58 73.15 -3.17
C ALA A 14 -142.08 73.29 -2.88
N ILE A 15 -141.32 72.20 -3.02
CA ILE A 15 -139.89 72.18 -2.67
C ILE A 15 -139.06 72.85 -3.79
N PRO A 16 -138.31 73.93 -3.51
CA PRO A 16 -137.37 74.49 -4.47
C PRO A 16 -136.18 73.56 -4.66
N GLN A 17 -135.90 73.17 -5.89
CA GLN A 17 -134.79 72.28 -6.23
C GLN A 17 -134.38 72.49 -7.70
N THR A 18 -133.13 72.15 -8.02
CA THR A 18 -132.63 72.11 -9.40
C THR A 18 -132.36 70.65 -9.78
N LEU A 19 -133.02 70.17 -10.83
CA LEU A 19 -132.93 68.79 -11.31
C LEU A 19 -132.27 68.78 -12.70
N ASN A 20 -131.15 68.06 -12.82
CA ASN A 20 -130.54 67.74 -14.11
C ASN A 20 -130.99 66.34 -14.52
N LYS A 21 -131.42 66.20 -15.78
CA LYS A 21 -131.97 64.98 -16.37
C LYS A 21 -131.38 64.74 -17.76
N VAL A 22 -131.48 63.52 -18.25
CA VAL A 22 -131.17 63.14 -19.64
C VAL A 22 -132.48 63.06 -20.43
N GLU A 23 -132.43 63.23 -21.74
CA GLU A 23 -133.57 62.99 -22.62
C GLU A 23 -134.15 61.57 -22.40
N HIS A 24 -135.48 61.47 -22.43
CA HIS A 24 -136.30 60.30 -22.04
C HIS A 24 -136.40 59.97 -20.53
N ASP A 25 -135.76 60.70 -19.61
CA ASP A 25 -135.99 60.55 -18.16
C ASP A 25 -137.46 60.86 -17.76
N SER A 26 -137.81 60.54 -16.50
CA SER A 26 -139.05 61.01 -15.85
C SER A 26 -138.82 62.10 -14.79
N LEU A 27 -139.83 62.94 -14.59
CA LEU A 27 -139.89 64.02 -13.58
C LEU A 27 -141.11 63.81 -12.67
N GLU A 28 -140.90 63.94 -11.35
CA GLU A 28 -141.99 64.06 -10.37
C GLU A 28 -141.79 65.32 -9.53
N LEU A 29 -142.87 66.08 -9.31
CA LEU A 29 -142.89 67.27 -8.45
C LEU A 29 -144.13 67.24 -7.55
N LYS A 30 -144.01 67.72 -6.32
CA LYS A 30 -145.09 67.74 -5.32
C LYS A 30 -145.37 69.15 -4.83
N CYS A 31 -146.65 69.44 -4.65
CA CYS A 31 -147.17 70.69 -4.12
C CYS A 31 -148.19 70.38 -3.03
N GLU A 32 -148.11 71.12 -1.93
CA GLU A 32 -149.01 71.02 -0.81
C GLU A 32 -149.84 72.31 -0.69
N VAL A 33 -151.15 72.13 -0.55
CA VAL A 33 -152.14 73.21 -0.43
C VAL A 33 -152.96 72.98 0.82
N SER A 34 -152.92 73.93 1.76
CA SER A 34 -153.67 73.88 3.01
C SER A 34 -154.48 75.17 3.22
N LYS A 35 -155.63 75.04 3.88
CA LYS A 35 -156.52 76.13 4.30
C LYS A 35 -157.12 75.81 5.67
N SER A 36 -157.55 76.83 6.39
CA SER A 36 -158.26 76.70 7.68
C SER A 36 -159.52 77.59 7.77
N THR A 37 -160.11 77.92 6.61
CA THR A 37 -161.34 78.70 6.50
C THR A 37 -162.52 77.91 7.07
N ALA A 38 -163.33 78.54 7.93
CA ALA A 38 -164.45 77.90 8.61
C ALA A 38 -165.72 77.76 7.74
N GLN A 39 -165.85 78.61 6.72
CA GLN A 39 -166.91 78.53 5.71
C GLN A 39 -166.65 77.38 4.72
N HIS A 40 -167.71 76.84 4.11
CA HIS A 40 -167.59 75.80 3.08
C HIS A 40 -166.99 76.38 1.78
N SER A 41 -165.68 76.21 1.62
CA SER A 41 -164.93 76.63 0.44
C SER A 41 -164.29 75.45 -0.29
N HIS A 42 -164.17 75.55 -1.61
CA HIS A 42 -163.49 74.57 -2.47
C HIS A 42 -162.10 75.09 -2.87
N VAL A 43 -161.21 74.19 -3.30
CA VAL A 43 -159.85 74.54 -3.72
C VAL A 43 -159.59 74.01 -5.14
N SER A 44 -159.05 74.86 -6.01
CA SER A 44 -158.49 74.47 -7.31
C SER A 44 -156.98 74.58 -7.28
N ILE A 45 -156.27 73.69 -7.96
CA ILE A 45 -154.81 73.74 -8.14
C ILE A 45 -154.43 73.60 -9.62
N ALA A 46 -153.46 74.38 -10.08
CA ALA A 46 -152.88 74.31 -11.42
C ALA A 46 -151.35 74.25 -11.33
N TRP A 47 -150.72 73.51 -12.23
CA TRP A 47 -149.27 73.50 -12.41
C TRP A 47 -148.89 74.27 -13.67
N TYR A 48 -147.88 75.12 -13.54
CA TYR A 48 -147.33 75.95 -14.62
C TYR A 48 -145.84 75.65 -14.83
N ARG A 49 -145.39 75.75 -16.07
CA ARG A 49 -143.96 75.86 -16.42
C ARG A 49 -143.68 77.23 -17.00
N GLN A 50 -142.65 77.89 -16.48
CA GLN A 50 -142.14 79.18 -16.95
C GLN A 50 -140.68 79.00 -17.41
N ARG A 51 -140.31 79.64 -18.51
CA ARG A 51 -138.96 79.52 -19.11
C ARG A 51 -138.37 80.92 -19.27
N GLY A 52 -137.57 81.33 -18.30
CA GLY A 52 -137.05 82.70 -18.25
C GLY A 52 -138.19 83.74 -18.24
N SER A 53 -138.17 84.64 -19.21
CA SER A 53 -139.19 85.68 -19.41
C SER A 53 -140.36 85.27 -20.32
N GLU A 54 -140.47 84.00 -20.72
CA GLU A 54 -141.68 83.48 -21.40
C GLU A 54 -142.90 83.56 -20.47
N ALA A 55 -144.09 83.72 -21.05
CA ALA A 55 -145.35 83.65 -20.31
C ALA A 55 -145.55 82.25 -19.71
N PRO A 56 -146.03 82.12 -18.45
CA PRO A 56 -146.25 80.82 -17.82
C PRO A 56 -147.25 79.96 -18.61
N VAL A 57 -146.82 78.75 -18.98
CA VAL A 57 -147.65 77.77 -19.70
C VAL A 57 -148.32 76.86 -18.70
N GLU A 58 -149.65 76.78 -18.71
CA GLU A 58 -150.38 75.78 -17.91
C GLU A 58 -150.06 74.37 -18.43
N ILE A 59 -149.70 73.49 -17.51
CA ILE A 59 -149.44 72.08 -17.80
C ILE A 59 -150.74 71.31 -17.58
N ILE A 60 -151.30 71.41 -16.37
CA ILE A 60 -152.45 70.64 -15.92
C ILE A 60 -153.05 71.26 -14.66
N SER A 61 -154.38 71.30 -14.58
CA SER A 61 -155.14 71.88 -13.48
C SER A 61 -156.34 71.03 -13.07
N LEU A 62 -156.69 71.11 -11.78
CA LEU A 62 -157.85 70.51 -11.15
C LEU A 62 -158.73 71.65 -10.65
N SER A 63 -159.92 71.85 -11.25
CA SER A 63 -160.83 72.92 -10.82
C SER A 63 -161.49 72.60 -9.49
N ARG A 64 -162.14 73.62 -8.89
CA ARG A 64 -162.85 73.53 -7.60
C ARG A 64 -163.92 72.42 -7.58
N ASP A 65 -164.43 72.04 -8.75
CA ASP A 65 -165.46 71.04 -9.00
C ASP A 65 -164.84 69.64 -9.26
N PHE A 66 -163.55 69.47 -8.94
CA PHE A 66 -162.72 68.28 -9.15
C PHE A 66 -162.56 67.83 -10.62
N VAL A 67 -162.87 68.71 -11.58
CA VAL A 67 -162.65 68.45 -13.01
C VAL A 67 -161.20 68.74 -13.39
N LEU A 68 -160.48 67.69 -13.80
CA LEU A 68 -159.13 67.76 -14.34
C LEU A 68 -159.14 68.31 -15.78
N ARG A 69 -158.22 69.23 -16.09
CA ARG A 69 -158.00 69.81 -17.43
C ARG A 69 -156.50 69.92 -17.69
N ALA A 70 -156.05 69.55 -18.89
CA ALA A 70 -154.68 69.84 -19.33
C ALA A 70 -154.62 71.20 -20.04
N GLY A 71 -153.50 71.90 -19.89
CA GLY A 71 -153.22 73.09 -20.70
C GLY A 71 -152.95 72.71 -22.15
N SER A 72 -153.22 73.62 -23.10
CA SER A 72 -153.23 73.32 -24.54
C SER A 72 -151.93 72.70 -25.06
N ALA A 73 -150.77 73.17 -24.59
CA ALA A 73 -149.45 72.65 -24.97
C ALA A 73 -149.16 71.24 -24.44
N TYR A 74 -149.89 70.77 -23.43
CA TYR A 74 -149.68 69.49 -22.75
C TYR A 74 -150.85 68.50 -22.91
N ALA A 75 -151.97 68.93 -23.51
CA ALA A 75 -153.19 68.13 -23.68
C ALA A 75 -152.97 66.78 -24.39
N GLN A 76 -152.18 66.75 -25.47
CA GLN A 76 -151.87 65.48 -26.15
C GLN A 76 -151.06 64.52 -25.27
N ARG A 77 -150.10 65.04 -24.48
CA ARG A 77 -149.28 64.25 -23.55
C ARG A 77 -150.04 63.81 -22.29
N GLN A 78 -151.10 64.53 -21.92
CA GLN A 78 -152.05 64.04 -20.91
C GLN A 78 -152.93 62.92 -21.45
N ALA A 79 -153.32 62.97 -22.73
CA ALA A 79 -154.10 61.92 -23.39
C ALA A 79 -153.32 60.62 -23.65
N THR A 80 -152.01 60.70 -23.95
CA THR A 80 -151.12 59.51 -23.99
C THR A 80 -150.76 59.00 -22.60
N GLY A 81 -150.99 59.80 -21.55
CA GLY A 81 -150.69 59.46 -20.17
C GLY A 81 -149.26 59.78 -19.71
N ASP A 82 -148.45 60.42 -20.56
CA ASP A 82 -147.12 60.93 -20.23
C ASP A 82 -147.17 62.05 -19.17
N VAL A 83 -148.25 62.83 -19.11
CA VAL A 83 -148.45 63.91 -18.13
C VAL A 83 -149.63 63.59 -17.23
N ARG A 84 -149.41 63.61 -15.90
CA ARG A 84 -150.43 63.28 -14.89
C ARG A 84 -150.39 64.22 -13.69
N LEU A 85 -151.55 64.43 -13.07
CA LEU A 85 -151.71 65.13 -11.80
C LEU A 85 -152.47 64.23 -10.83
N ASP A 86 -151.76 63.68 -9.86
CA ASP A 86 -152.30 62.76 -8.86
C ASP A 86 -152.57 63.53 -7.56
N LYS A 87 -153.76 63.38 -6.95
CA LYS A 87 -153.99 63.86 -5.57
C LYS A 87 -153.54 62.77 -4.59
N VAL A 88 -152.41 62.98 -3.93
CA VAL A 88 -151.69 61.95 -3.14
C VAL A 88 -151.99 62.04 -1.64
N GLY A 89 -152.58 63.16 -1.18
CA GLY A 89 -153.11 63.35 0.17
C GLY A 89 -154.22 64.39 0.17
N GLU A 90 -154.82 64.71 1.33
CA GLU A 90 -155.87 65.75 1.40
C GLU A 90 -155.37 67.13 0.91
N THR A 91 -154.12 67.47 1.27
CA THR A 91 -153.43 68.72 0.91
C THR A 91 -152.50 68.56 -0.29
N THR A 92 -151.96 67.36 -0.54
CA THR A 92 -150.85 67.15 -1.48
C THR A 92 -151.31 66.72 -2.88
N SER A 93 -150.81 67.41 -3.91
CA SER A 93 -150.91 67.00 -5.32
C SER A 93 -149.53 66.78 -5.94
N LYS A 94 -149.39 65.79 -6.81
CA LYS A 94 -148.16 65.41 -7.50
C LYS A 94 -148.31 65.56 -9.01
N LEU A 95 -147.44 66.35 -9.62
CA LEU A 95 -147.23 66.38 -11.07
C LEU A 95 -146.23 65.29 -11.45
N THR A 96 -146.57 64.50 -12.47
CA THR A 96 -145.66 63.52 -13.10
C THR A 96 -145.55 63.82 -14.59
N ILE A 97 -144.32 63.84 -15.12
CA ILE A 97 -144.03 63.93 -16.55
C ILE A 97 -143.06 62.80 -16.93
N TYR A 98 -143.52 61.86 -17.75
CA TYR A 98 -142.71 60.82 -18.39
C TYR A 98 -142.17 61.31 -19.74
N ASN A 99 -141.12 60.64 -20.23
CA ASN A 99 -140.47 60.93 -21.51
C ASN A 99 -140.10 62.43 -21.63
N LEU A 100 -139.22 62.90 -20.73
CA LEU A 100 -138.72 64.28 -20.76
C LEU A 100 -138.03 64.57 -22.10
N HIS A 101 -138.49 65.65 -22.73
CA HIS A 101 -137.92 66.19 -23.95
C HIS A 101 -137.25 67.56 -23.62
N PRO A 102 -136.21 68.01 -24.33
CA PRO A 102 -135.57 69.32 -24.08
C PRO A 102 -136.53 70.53 -24.15
N SER A 103 -137.71 70.38 -24.76
CA SER A 103 -138.78 71.39 -24.70
C SER A 103 -139.41 71.59 -23.32
N ASP A 104 -139.23 70.66 -22.37
CA ASP A 104 -139.80 70.74 -21.01
C ASP A 104 -138.93 71.54 -20.03
N GLN A 105 -137.66 71.83 -20.35
CA GLN A 105 -136.77 72.60 -19.47
C GLN A 105 -137.37 73.96 -19.07
N GLY A 106 -137.33 74.28 -17.77
CA GLY A 106 -137.90 75.51 -17.19
C GLY A 106 -138.02 75.45 -15.67
N GLU A 107 -138.60 76.50 -15.07
CA GLU A 107 -139.11 76.53 -13.70
C GLU A 107 -140.54 75.98 -13.65
N PHE A 108 -140.80 75.00 -12.80
CA PHE A 108 -142.12 74.41 -12.56
C PHE A 108 -142.64 74.84 -11.19
N TYR A 109 -143.84 75.41 -11.13
CA TYR A 109 -144.50 75.80 -9.88
C TYR A 109 -145.99 75.44 -9.90
N CYS A 110 -146.59 75.30 -8.72
CA CYS A 110 -148.03 75.18 -8.57
C CYS A 110 -148.65 76.52 -8.16
N GLU A 111 -149.89 76.73 -8.53
CA GLU A 111 -150.74 77.79 -8.01
C GLU A 111 -152.07 77.19 -7.56
N ALA A 112 -152.56 77.60 -6.40
CA ALA A 112 -153.89 77.22 -5.95
C ALA A 112 -154.74 78.44 -5.61
N ALA A 113 -156.05 78.29 -5.75
CA ALA A 113 -157.04 79.29 -5.42
C ALA A 113 -158.15 78.68 -4.58
N GLU A 114 -158.57 79.40 -3.55
CA GLU A 114 -159.68 79.02 -2.67
C GLU A 114 -160.95 79.77 -3.09
N TRP A 115 -162.01 79.01 -3.35
CA TRP A 115 -163.27 79.50 -3.88
C TRP A 115 -164.37 79.37 -2.83
N ILE A 116 -165.21 80.38 -2.71
CA ILE A 116 -166.45 80.32 -1.92
C ILE A 116 -167.64 80.58 -2.85
N GLN A 117 -168.81 80.10 -2.43
CA GLN A 117 -170.07 80.35 -3.10
C GLN A 117 -170.79 81.50 -2.37
N ASP A 118 -171.20 82.54 -3.11
CA ASP A 118 -172.07 83.58 -2.57
C ASP A 118 -173.52 83.08 -2.49
N PRO A 119 -174.40 83.74 -1.70
CA PRO A 119 -175.80 83.34 -1.54
C PRO A 119 -176.65 83.33 -2.83
N ASP A 120 -176.16 83.91 -3.92
CA ASP A 120 -176.78 83.85 -5.25
C ASP A 120 -176.40 82.58 -6.05
N ASN A 121 -175.62 81.69 -5.44
CA ASN A 121 -174.98 80.49 -6.01
C ASN A 121 -173.80 80.76 -6.97
N SER A 122 -173.38 82.01 -7.17
CA SER A 122 -172.16 82.33 -7.91
C SER A 122 -170.91 81.94 -7.10
N TRP A 123 -169.79 81.68 -7.78
CA TRP A 123 -168.54 81.24 -7.14
C TRP A 123 -167.37 82.13 -7.53
N TYR A 124 -166.70 82.73 -6.55
CA TYR A 124 -165.52 83.57 -6.73
C TYR A 124 -164.32 83.04 -5.94
N ALA A 125 -163.12 83.36 -6.43
CA ALA A 125 -161.88 83.03 -5.72
C ALA A 125 -161.61 84.10 -4.66
N MET A 126 -161.61 83.72 -3.38
CA MET A 126 -161.31 84.61 -2.25
C MET A 126 -159.82 84.98 -2.21
N THR A 127 -158.95 84.02 -2.54
CA THR A 127 -157.49 84.15 -2.52
C THR A 127 -156.85 83.17 -3.50
N ARG A 128 -155.67 83.51 -4.01
CA ARG A 128 -154.88 82.75 -4.99
C ARG A 128 -153.40 82.93 -4.69
N LYS A 129 -152.64 81.84 -4.60
CA LYS A 129 -151.21 81.85 -4.24
C LYS A 129 -150.42 80.82 -5.04
N ARG A 130 -149.23 81.19 -5.49
CA ARG A 130 -148.25 80.28 -6.10
C ARG A 130 -147.21 79.80 -5.11
N SER A 131 -146.65 78.62 -5.36
CA SER A 131 -145.45 78.15 -4.69
C SER A 131 -144.19 78.84 -5.23
N GLN A 132 -143.09 78.60 -4.52
CA GLN A 132 -141.75 78.62 -5.12
C GLN A 132 -141.65 77.51 -6.18
N GLY A 133 -140.82 77.70 -7.21
CA GLY A 133 -140.66 76.72 -8.29
C GLY A 133 -139.40 75.86 -8.19
N ALA A 134 -139.39 74.79 -8.99
CA ALA A 134 -138.24 73.89 -9.18
C ALA A 134 -137.72 73.99 -10.62
N ILE A 135 -136.40 74.10 -10.79
CA ILE A 135 -135.75 74.24 -12.10
C ILE A 135 -135.39 72.85 -12.64
N VAL A 136 -135.71 72.58 -13.91
CA VAL A 136 -135.41 71.29 -14.56
C VAL A 136 -134.63 71.52 -15.85
N ASN A 137 -133.47 70.86 -15.99
CA ASN A 137 -132.59 70.88 -17.17
C ASN A 137 -132.51 69.49 -17.82
N VAL A 138 -132.34 69.41 -19.15
CA VAL A 138 -132.31 68.15 -19.92
C VAL A 138 -131.07 68.11 -20.86
N GLN A 139 -130.34 66.99 -20.90
CA GLN A 139 -129.14 66.76 -21.74
C GLN A 139 -129.32 65.61 -22.76
N ALA A 140 -128.48 65.57 -23.81
CA ALA A 140 -128.48 64.58 -24.90
C ALA A 140 -127.22 63.67 -24.89
N THR A 141 -127.15 62.65 -25.77
CA THR A 141 -126.22 61.50 -25.67
C THR A 141 -125.35 61.26 -26.93
N ASP A 142 -124.11 60.74 -26.78
CA ASP A 142 -123.08 60.58 -27.84
C ASP A 142 -122.34 59.20 -27.81
N LYS A 143 -121.54 58.81 -28.84
CA LYS A 143 -121.12 57.39 -29.12
C LYS A 143 -119.76 57.18 -29.87
N GLU A 144 -118.62 56.88 -29.20
CA GLU A 144 -117.35 56.45 -29.87
C GLU A 144 -116.57 55.29 -29.16
N PHE A 145 -115.41 54.83 -29.69
CA PHE A 145 -114.48 53.81 -29.09
C PHE A 145 -113.02 53.84 -29.61
N SER A 146 -112.08 53.14 -28.93
CA SER A 146 -110.61 53.07 -29.18
C SER A 146 -110.03 51.64 -29.04
N VAL A 147 -108.82 51.36 -29.60
CA VAL A 147 -108.16 50.02 -29.62
C VAL A 147 -106.62 50.12 -29.48
N ARG A 148 -106.01 49.21 -28.70
CA ARG A 148 -104.55 49.08 -28.48
C ARG A 148 -104.06 47.62 -28.61
N LEU A 149 -102.75 47.41 -28.68
CA LEU A 149 -102.09 46.10 -28.71
C LEU A 149 -100.75 46.14 -27.98
N GLU A 150 -100.48 45.11 -27.17
CA GLU A 150 -99.32 45.04 -26.26
C GLU A 150 -98.64 43.65 -26.29
N THR A 151 -97.35 43.60 -25.92
CA THR A 151 -96.55 42.37 -25.68
C THR A 151 -95.34 42.70 -24.78
N GLU A 152 -94.78 41.70 -24.11
CA GLU A 152 -93.71 41.86 -23.11
C GLU A 152 -92.37 42.34 -23.70
N LYS A 153 -91.85 41.62 -24.71
CA LYS A 153 -90.56 41.90 -25.35
C LYS A 153 -90.64 41.69 -26.86
N ARG A 154 -89.58 42.10 -27.59
CA ARG A 154 -89.51 41.98 -29.07
C ARG A 154 -88.42 41.05 -29.58
N MET A 155 -87.58 40.53 -28.69
CA MET A 155 -86.51 39.58 -29.03
C MET A 155 -86.65 38.34 -28.17
N TYR A 156 -86.70 37.19 -28.81
CA TYR A 156 -86.89 35.88 -28.21
C TYR A 156 -85.82 34.91 -28.74
N ILE A 157 -85.58 33.81 -28.02
CA ILE A 157 -84.85 32.64 -28.55
C ILE A 157 -85.83 31.51 -28.92
N VAL A 158 -85.42 30.64 -29.84
CA VAL A 158 -86.22 29.45 -30.22
C VAL A 158 -86.57 28.64 -28.97
N GLY A 159 -87.86 28.34 -28.81
CA GLY A 159 -88.43 27.62 -27.68
C GLY A 159 -89.07 28.49 -26.60
N GLU A 160 -88.83 29.80 -26.55
CA GLU A 160 -89.52 30.70 -25.60
C GLU A 160 -91.01 30.88 -25.95
N PRO A 161 -91.88 31.17 -24.95
CA PRO A 161 -93.26 31.60 -25.19
C PRO A 161 -93.35 33.11 -25.48
N VAL A 162 -94.41 33.53 -26.19
CA VAL A 162 -94.83 34.93 -26.36
C VAL A 162 -96.32 35.08 -26.14
N GLU A 163 -96.74 36.26 -25.68
CA GLU A 163 -98.14 36.64 -25.50
C GLU A 163 -98.39 38.04 -26.08
N PHE A 164 -99.51 38.19 -26.78
CA PHE A 164 -100.00 39.45 -27.33
C PHE A 164 -101.38 39.75 -26.74
N ARG A 165 -101.60 40.97 -26.26
CA ARG A 165 -102.86 41.41 -25.63
C ARG A 165 -103.47 42.57 -26.40
N CYS A 166 -104.62 42.35 -27.02
CA CYS A 166 -105.39 43.36 -27.75
C CYS A 166 -106.44 43.96 -26.79
N ILE A 167 -106.45 45.29 -26.65
CA ILE A 167 -107.20 46.00 -25.61
C ILE A 167 -108.19 46.96 -26.27
N LEU A 168 -109.45 46.93 -25.82
CA LEU A 168 -110.58 47.74 -26.29
C LEU A 168 -110.95 48.78 -25.23
N GLU A 169 -111.24 50.02 -25.66
CA GLU A 169 -111.60 51.13 -24.79
C GLU A 169 -112.87 51.82 -25.31
N ALA A 170 -113.99 51.65 -24.60
CA ALA A 170 -115.26 52.28 -24.95
C ALA A 170 -116.13 52.48 -23.71
N GLN A 171 -117.17 53.32 -23.82
CA GLN A 171 -118.28 53.33 -22.84
C GLN A 171 -119.25 52.19 -23.15
N ASN A 172 -119.82 51.61 -22.08
CA ASN A 172 -120.81 50.52 -22.07
C ASN A 172 -120.44 49.33 -22.97
N VAL A 173 -119.20 48.84 -22.86
CA VAL A 173 -118.71 47.65 -23.61
C VAL A 173 -119.61 46.41 -23.40
N PRO A 174 -120.12 46.06 -22.20
CA PRO A 174 -120.99 44.89 -22.03
C PRO A 174 -122.29 44.94 -22.84
N ASP A 175 -122.80 46.14 -23.14
CA ASP A 175 -124.04 46.36 -23.90
C ASP A 175 -123.78 46.51 -25.42
N ARG A 176 -122.52 46.39 -25.85
CA ARG A 176 -122.05 46.56 -27.24
C ARG A 176 -121.39 45.29 -27.74
N TYR A 177 -121.63 44.93 -28.99
CA TYR A 177 -121.06 43.71 -29.58
C TYR A 177 -119.80 44.05 -30.36
N PHE A 178 -118.71 43.32 -30.11
CA PHE A 178 -117.44 43.50 -30.82
C PHE A 178 -116.96 42.16 -31.40
N SER A 179 -116.25 42.22 -32.52
CA SER A 179 -115.56 41.08 -33.13
C SER A 179 -114.09 41.42 -33.33
N ILE A 180 -113.21 40.44 -33.09
CA ILE A 180 -111.76 40.65 -33.00
C ILE A 180 -111.07 39.69 -33.96
N SER A 181 -110.13 40.16 -34.78
CA SER A 181 -109.31 39.27 -35.62
C SER A 181 -107.81 39.52 -35.48
N TRP A 182 -107.06 38.44 -35.34
CA TRP A 182 -105.61 38.39 -35.15
C TRP A 182 -104.90 38.11 -36.46
N ALA A 183 -103.84 38.85 -36.77
CA ALA A 183 -103.08 38.72 -38.00
C ALA A 183 -101.56 38.64 -37.78
N PHE A 184 -100.89 37.77 -38.56
CA PHE A 184 -99.44 37.62 -38.63
C PHE A 184 -98.98 37.93 -40.06
N ASN A 185 -98.07 38.89 -40.23
CA ASN A 185 -97.60 39.39 -41.53
C ASN A 185 -98.74 39.74 -42.51
N SER A 186 -99.90 40.14 -41.98
CA SER A 186 -101.18 40.41 -42.68
C SER A 186 -102.04 39.19 -43.07
N SER A 187 -101.57 37.96 -42.83
CA SER A 187 -102.39 36.75 -42.90
C SER A 187 -103.24 36.58 -41.63
N LEU A 188 -104.45 36.02 -41.75
CA LEU A 188 -105.34 35.76 -40.62
C LEU A 188 -104.87 34.55 -39.81
N ILE A 189 -104.65 34.75 -38.51
CA ILE A 189 -104.37 33.69 -37.52
C ILE A 189 -105.70 33.11 -37.02
N ALA A 190 -106.55 34.00 -36.49
CA ALA A 190 -107.80 33.65 -35.82
C ALA A 190 -108.79 34.83 -35.84
N SER A 191 -110.09 34.55 -35.76
CA SER A 191 -111.13 35.53 -35.47
C SER A 191 -112.01 35.08 -34.31
N LEU A 192 -112.53 36.04 -33.54
CA LEU A 192 -113.50 35.84 -32.48
C LEU A 192 -114.75 36.66 -32.83
N GLY A 193 -115.89 36.00 -32.96
CA GLY A 193 -117.18 36.68 -33.10
C GLY A 193 -117.67 37.29 -31.78
N PRO A 194 -118.83 37.97 -31.77
CA PRO A 194 -119.44 38.50 -30.55
C PRO A 194 -119.62 37.47 -29.42
N ASN A 195 -119.80 36.20 -29.78
CA ASN A 195 -119.94 35.08 -28.85
C ASN A 195 -118.60 34.58 -28.26
N ALA A 196 -117.49 35.29 -28.50
CA ALA A 196 -116.13 35.02 -28.02
C ALA A 196 -115.49 33.66 -28.39
N VAL A 197 -116.16 32.82 -29.19
CA VAL A 197 -115.59 31.58 -29.74
C VAL A 197 -114.50 31.90 -30.77
N PRO A 198 -113.26 31.40 -30.63
CA PRO A 198 -112.22 31.57 -31.62
C PRO A 198 -112.39 30.62 -32.81
N VAL A 199 -112.12 31.11 -34.01
CA VAL A 199 -112.05 30.35 -35.27
C VAL A 199 -110.67 30.57 -35.86
N LEU A 200 -109.85 29.53 -35.89
CA LEU A 200 -108.47 29.58 -36.35
C LEU A 200 -108.34 29.21 -37.83
N ASN A 201 -107.36 29.79 -38.50
CA ASN A 201 -106.94 29.37 -39.84
C ASN A 201 -106.17 28.04 -39.75
N ASN A 202 -106.21 27.23 -40.82
CA ASN A 202 -105.96 25.78 -40.78
C ASN A 202 -104.57 25.39 -40.22
N GLU A 203 -103.52 26.15 -40.57
CA GLU A 203 -102.15 25.96 -40.08
C GLU A 203 -102.01 26.27 -38.57
N PHE A 204 -102.72 27.28 -38.08
CA PHE A 204 -102.70 27.67 -36.67
C PHE A 204 -103.62 26.79 -35.81
N ALA A 205 -104.71 26.26 -36.38
CA ALA A 205 -105.57 25.27 -35.74
C ALA A 205 -104.81 23.98 -35.36
N GLN A 206 -103.90 23.51 -36.23
CA GLN A 206 -103.00 22.39 -35.89
C GLN A 206 -102.09 22.72 -34.71
N ARG A 207 -101.57 23.96 -34.62
CA ARG A 207 -100.71 24.39 -33.51
C ARG A 207 -101.49 24.60 -32.21
N GLU A 208 -102.78 24.96 -32.27
CA GLU A 208 -103.67 24.95 -31.09
C GLU A 208 -103.97 23.52 -30.61
N ALA A 209 -104.32 22.60 -31.52
CA ALA A 209 -104.58 21.20 -31.18
C ALA A 209 -103.36 20.50 -30.52
N LEU A 210 -102.14 20.93 -30.86
CA LEU A 210 -100.88 20.48 -30.24
C LEU A 210 -100.50 21.26 -28.97
N GLY A 211 -101.36 22.16 -28.47
CA GLY A 211 -101.09 23.00 -27.29
C GLY A 211 -99.98 24.03 -27.47
N GLN A 212 -99.55 24.31 -28.71
CA GLN A 212 -98.45 25.24 -29.03
C GLN A 212 -98.93 26.69 -29.20
N LEU A 213 -100.24 26.90 -29.37
CA LEU A 213 -100.88 28.20 -29.57
C LEU A 213 -102.23 28.23 -28.81
N LYS A 214 -102.67 29.40 -28.36
CA LYS A 214 -103.99 29.63 -27.76
C LYS A 214 -104.52 31.01 -28.11
N VAL A 215 -105.81 31.12 -28.42
CA VAL A 215 -106.52 32.40 -28.60
C VAL A 215 -107.72 32.44 -27.66
N ALA A 216 -107.91 33.55 -26.93
CA ALA A 216 -108.99 33.67 -25.95
C ALA A 216 -109.46 35.13 -25.73
N LYS A 217 -110.68 35.27 -25.20
CA LYS A 217 -111.14 36.46 -24.48
C LYS A 217 -110.69 36.33 -23.02
N GLU A 218 -109.96 37.32 -22.50
CA GLU A 218 -109.51 37.39 -21.10
C GLU A 218 -110.48 38.21 -20.25
N SER A 219 -111.05 39.28 -20.81
CA SER A 219 -112.14 40.07 -20.22
C SER A 219 -112.97 40.73 -21.33
N ASP A 220 -114.01 41.48 -20.99
CA ASP A 220 -114.81 42.24 -21.99
C ASP A 220 -113.97 43.23 -22.82
N ASN A 221 -112.87 43.73 -22.24
CA ASN A 221 -111.99 44.70 -22.87
C ASN A 221 -110.68 44.10 -23.38
N VAL A 222 -110.36 42.82 -23.09
CA VAL A 222 -109.02 42.24 -23.38
C VAL A 222 -109.10 40.87 -24.04
N PHE A 223 -108.37 40.73 -25.14
CA PHE A 223 -108.26 39.52 -25.94
C PHE A 223 -106.79 39.14 -26.09
N VAL A 224 -106.49 37.83 -26.08
CA VAL A 224 -105.13 37.32 -25.96
C VAL A 224 -104.81 36.29 -27.04
N LEU A 225 -103.64 36.41 -27.64
CA LEU A 225 -102.99 35.41 -28.48
C LEU A 225 -101.68 34.99 -27.80
N LYS A 226 -101.54 33.70 -27.46
CA LYS A 226 -100.34 33.15 -26.83
C LYS A 226 -99.74 32.05 -27.70
N ILE A 227 -98.42 32.04 -27.84
CA ILE A 227 -97.65 30.99 -28.51
C ILE A 227 -96.68 30.42 -27.47
N TYR A 228 -96.74 29.11 -27.21
CA TYR A 228 -96.03 28.48 -26.08
C TYR A 228 -94.59 28.08 -26.40
N ARG A 229 -94.25 27.91 -27.69
CA ARG A 229 -92.88 27.65 -28.16
C ARG A 229 -92.67 28.34 -29.51
N LEU A 230 -91.89 29.41 -29.52
CA LEU A 230 -91.50 30.13 -30.72
C LEU A 230 -90.51 29.33 -31.58
N ARG A 231 -90.76 29.33 -32.88
CA ARG A 231 -89.92 28.81 -33.95
C ARG A 231 -89.30 30.00 -34.72
N LEU A 232 -88.27 29.76 -35.53
CA LEU A 232 -87.67 30.84 -36.37
C LEU A 232 -88.70 31.46 -37.35
N GLU A 233 -89.64 30.65 -37.83
CA GLU A 233 -90.76 31.05 -38.70
C GLU A 233 -91.80 31.97 -38.03
N ASP A 234 -91.87 32.02 -36.69
CA ASP A 234 -92.77 32.93 -35.95
C ASP A 234 -92.23 34.38 -35.89
N SER A 235 -91.05 34.63 -36.44
CA SER A 235 -90.42 35.95 -36.51
C SER A 235 -91.16 36.85 -37.53
N GLY A 236 -91.97 37.80 -37.05
CA GLY A 236 -92.77 38.66 -37.94
C GLY A 236 -93.58 39.74 -37.23
N LYS A 237 -94.55 40.31 -37.95
CA LYS A 237 -95.38 41.44 -37.54
C LYS A 237 -96.80 40.98 -37.15
N TYR A 238 -97.16 41.14 -35.89
CA TYR A 238 -98.47 40.81 -35.35
C TYR A 238 -99.38 42.05 -35.26
N ASN A 239 -100.68 41.88 -35.47
CA ASN A 239 -101.69 42.90 -35.22
C ASN A 239 -103.05 42.28 -34.82
N CYS A 240 -103.95 43.08 -34.25
CA CYS A 240 -105.37 42.78 -34.11
C CYS A 240 -106.24 43.80 -34.88
N ARG A 241 -107.49 43.46 -35.16
CA ARG A 241 -108.55 44.38 -35.60
C ARG A 241 -109.73 44.19 -34.69
N VAL A 242 -110.35 45.27 -34.24
CA VAL A 242 -111.66 45.21 -33.56
C VAL A 242 -112.69 45.89 -34.46
N THR A 243 -113.81 45.22 -34.69
CA THR A 243 -114.97 45.74 -35.43
C THR A 243 -116.19 45.72 -34.52
N GLU A 244 -116.83 46.88 -34.33
CA GLU A 244 -118.11 46.97 -33.64
C GLU A 244 -119.23 46.35 -34.50
N ARG A 245 -120.19 45.71 -33.84
CA ARG A 245 -121.33 45.04 -34.47
C ARG A 245 -122.64 45.49 -33.84
N GLU A 246 -123.65 45.65 -34.69
CA GLU A 246 -125.03 45.89 -34.27
C GLU A 246 -125.87 44.64 -34.53
N LYS A 247 -126.69 44.27 -33.53
CA LYS A 247 -127.62 43.14 -33.65
C LYS A 247 -128.94 43.63 -34.23
N THR A 248 -129.29 43.10 -35.38
CA THR A 248 -130.56 43.37 -36.08
C THR A 248 -131.74 42.68 -35.39
N VAL A 249 -132.96 43.09 -35.74
CA VAL A 249 -134.20 42.45 -35.27
C VAL A 249 -134.38 41.00 -35.73
N THR A 250 -133.67 40.55 -36.77
CA THR A 250 -133.61 39.13 -37.16
C THR A 250 -132.62 38.32 -36.32
N GLY A 251 -131.77 38.98 -35.53
CA GLY A 251 -130.75 38.37 -34.69
C GLY A 251 -129.34 38.37 -35.31
N ASP A 252 -129.22 38.72 -36.59
CA ASP A 252 -127.96 38.82 -37.33
C ASP A 252 -127.12 40.02 -36.89
N PHE A 253 -125.80 39.95 -37.08
CA PHE A 253 -124.87 41.02 -36.74
C PHE A 253 -124.33 41.75 -37.98
N ILE A 254 -124.51 43.07 -38.03
CA ILE A 254 -123.94 43.95 -39.08
C ILE A 254 -122.68 44.63 -38.54
N ASP A 255 -121.60 44.65 -39.33
CA ASP A 255 -120.37 45.39 -39.02
C ASP A 255 -120.59 46.92 -39.12
N LYS A 256 -120.17 47.66 -38.10
CA LYS A 256 -120.10 49.13 -38.07
C LYS A 256 -118.66 49.60 -38.30
N GLU A 257 -118.11 50.43 -37.41
CA GLU A 257 -116.74 50.90 -37.48
C GLU A 257 -115.75 49.80 -37.07
N SER A 258 -114.57 49.79 -37.70
CA SER A 258 -113.46 48.92 -37.27
C SER A 258 -112.16 49.70 -37.10
N LYS A 259 -111.53 49.57 -35.93
CA LYS A 259 -110.24 50.21 -35.62
C LYS A 259 -109.12 49.16 -35.54
N ARG A 260 -107.90 49.58 -35.88
CA ARG A 260 -106.69 48.74 -35.88
C ARG A 260 -105.53 49.51 -35.24
N PRO A 261 -104.81 48.95 -34.26
CA PRO A 261 -103.58 49.54 -33.73
C PRO A 261 -102.40 49.31 -34.69
N LYS A 262 -101.22 49.79 -34.30
CA LYS A 262 -99.97 49.62 -35.07
C LYS A 262 -99.44 48.20 -34.94
N ASN A 263 -98.92 47.63 -36.04
CA ASN A 263 -98.28 46.31 -36.05
C ASN A 263 -97.09 46.24 -35.07
N ILE A 264 -96.97 45.15 -34.31
CA ILE A 264 -95.82 44.86 -33.44
C ILE A 264 -94.90 43.82 -34.11
N PRO A 265 -93.62 44.14 -34.38
CA PRO A 265 -92.64 43.15 -34.82
C PRO A 265 -92.02 42.41 -33.62
N ILE A 266 -91.82 41.09 -33.77
CA ILE A 266 -90.95 40.27 -32.92
C ILE A 266 -89.88 39.56 -33.77
N THR A 267 -88.74 39.24 -33.14
CA THR A 267 -87.62 38.51 -33.75
C THR A 267 -87.27 37.29 -32.92
N VAL A 268 -87.07 36.13 -33.56
CA VAL A 268 -86.67 34.87 -32.91
C VAL A 268 -85.25 34.48 -33.30
N MET A 269 -84.38 34.22 -32.32
CA MET A 269 -82.95 33.91 -32.51
C MET A 269 -82.64 32.42 -32.29
N PRO A 270 -81.71 31.82 -33.05
CA PRO A 270 -81.26 30.44 -32.82
C PRO A 270 -80.44 30.31 -31.52
N LEU A 271 -80.42 29.10 -30.95
CA LEU A 271 -79.53 28.79 -29.83
C LEU A 271 -78.06 28.88 -30.26
N LYS A 272 -77.19 29.25 -29.31
CA LYS A 272 -75.73 29.27 -29.45
C LYS A 272 -75.10 28.58 -28.25
N THR A 273 -74.07 27.77 -28.48
CA THR A 273 -73.33 27.15 -27.38
C THR A 273 -72.60 28.19 -26.53
N SER A 274 -72.57 27.95 -25.21
CA SER A 274 -71.86 28.76 -24.22
C SER A 274 -70.72 27.99 -23.52
N ILE A 275 -70.28 26.85 -24.09
CA ILE A 275 -69.21 26.04 -23.49
C ILE A 275 -67.90 26.84 -23.38
N SER A 276 -67.28 26.74 -22.20
CA SER A 276 -65.89 27.14 -21.95
C SER A 276 -65.05 25.91 -21.59
N LEU A 277 -63.80 25.90 -22.03
CA LEU A 277 -62.88 24.78 -21.92
C LEU A 277 -61.62 25.18 -21.16
N GLU A 278 -61.19 24.31 -20.25
CA GLU A 278 -60.03 24.47 -19.37
C GLU A 278 -59.21 23.18 -19.44
N ILE A 279 -57.99 23.27 -19.98
CA ILE A 279 -57.07 22.14 -20.11
C ILE A 279 -55.99 22.20 -19.02
N ILE A 280 -55.75 21.07 -18.38
CA ILE A 280 -54.83 20.91 -17.25
C ILE A 280 -53.90 19.74 -17.58
N ASN A 281 -52.59 19.97 -17.72
CA ASN A 281 -51.60 18.89 -17.89
C ASN A 281 -50.72 18.73 -16.65
N ASN A 282 -50.27 17.49 -16.41
CA ASN A 282 -49.36 17.17 -15.30
C ASN A 282 -47.96 17.77 -15.49
N SER A 283 -47.46 17.81 -16.72
CA SER A 283 -46.23 18.49 -17.12
C SER A 283 -46.32 18.98 -18.56
N THR A 284 -45.55 20.03 -18.88
CA THR A 284 -45.25 20.47 -20.26
C THR A 284 -43.96 19.86 -20.80
N ASN A 285 -43.10 19.30 -19.95
CA ASN A 285 -41.79 18.74 -20.32
C ASN A 285 -41.62 17.39 -19.61
N VAL A 286 -41.40 16.32 -20.37
CA VAL A 286 -41.18 14.96 -19.82
C VAL A 286 -39.96 14.27 -20.44
N LEU A 287 -39.48 13.21 -19.80
CA LEU A 287 -38.52 12.27 -20.37
C LEU A 287 -39.28 11.20 -21.17
N GLU A 288 -38.73 10.81 -22.32
CA GLU A 288 -39.27 9.73 -23.16
C GLU A 288 -39.38 8.42 -22.35
N GLY A 289 -40.61 7.91 -22.23
CA GLY A 289 -40.98 6.78 -21.38
C GLY A 289 -41.88 7.15 -20.19
N GLU A 290 -41.92 8.41 -19.78
CA GLU A 290 -42.87 8.89 -18.76
C GLU A 290 -44.31 8.98 -19.31
N SER A 291 -45.30 9.08 -18.42
CA SER A 291 -46.72 9.20 -18.78
C SER A 291 -47.18 10.65 -18.89
N LEU A 292 -47.80 11.00 -20.01
CA LEU A 292 -48.46 12.28 -20.23
C LEU A 292 -49.90 12.20 -19.74
N ARG A 293 -50.33 13.11 -18.87
CA ARG A 293 -51.70 13.14 -18.34
C ARG A 293 -52.34 14.51 -18.52
N PHE A 294 -53.46 14.53 -19.23
CA PHE A 294 -54.25 15.71 -19.54
C PHE A 294 -55.65 15.57 -18.95
N GLY A 295 -56.17 16.64 -18.36
CA GLY A 295 -57.58 16.83 -18.02
C GLY A 295 -58.18 17.93 -18.89
N CYS A 296 -59.40 17.74 -19.35
CA CYS A 296 -60.19 18.72 -20.07
C CYS A 296 -61.52 18.91 -19.33
N ASN A 297 -61.66 20.09 -18.71
CA ASN A 297 -62.85 20.49 -17.98
C ASN A 297 -63.72 21.39 -18.88
N VAL A 298 -65.01 21.09 -18.90
CA VAL A 298 -66.03 21.70 -19.76
C VAL A 298 -67.10 22.31 -18.88
N ARG A 299 -67.31 23.62 -18.98
CA ARG A 299 -68.41 24.32 -18.30
C ARG A 299 -69.44 24.73 -19.34
N SER A 300 -70.61 24.09 -19.32
CA SER A 300 -71.76 24.46 -20.17
C SER A 300 -72.75 25.35 -19.41
N GLY A 301 -73.41 26.27 -20.13
CA GLY A 301 -74.55 27.03 -19.63
C GLY A 301 -75.92 26.43 -20.03
N LEU A 302 -75.94 25.28 -20.71
CA LEU A 302 -77.16 24.53 -21.00
C LEU A 302 -77.43 23.50 -19.90
N GLY A 303 -78.73 23.26 -19.62
CA GLY A 303 -79.17 22.33 -18.58
C GLY A 303 -78.90 20.85 -18.91
N PRO A 304 -79.23 19.91 -18.00
CA PRO A 304 -78.86 18.49 -18.07
C PRO A 304 -79.51 17.66 -19.21
N GLN A 305 -80.08 18.32 -20.23
CA GLN A 305 -80.56 17.72 -21.47
C GLN A 305 -79.52 17.79 -22.61
N SER A 306 -78.45 18.58 -22.47
CA SER A 306 -77.34 18.57 -23.43
C SER A 306 -76.42 17.36 -23.22
N ARG A 307 -75.71 16.98 -24.29
CA ARG A 307 -74.64 15.97 -24.26
C ARG A 307 -73.36 16.53 -24.87
N LEU A 308 -72.23 16.03 -24.40
CA LEU A 308 -70.90 16.41 -24.87
C LEU A 308 -70.25 15.22 -25.57
N SER A 309 -69.53 15.48 -26.67
CA SER A 309 -68.59 14.53 -27.27
C SER A 309 -67.21 15.16 -27.33
N VAL A 310 -66.16 14.39 -27.01
CA VAL A 310 -64.80 14.90 -26.82
C VAL A 310 -63.83 14.17 -27.73
N ALA A 311 -63.04 14.92 -28.51
CA ALA A 311 -61.94 14.39 -29.32
C ALA A 311 -60.61 14.95 -28.82
N TRP A 312 -59.62 14.08 -28.64
CA TRP A 312 -58.24 14.46 -28.34
C TRP A 312 -57.40 14.32 -29.61
N GLN A 313 -56.68 15.38 -29.96
CA GLN A 313 -55.90 15.45 -31.20
C GLN A 313 -54.48 15.97 -30.91
N LEU A 314 -53.46 15.31 -31.46
CA LEU A 314 -52.08 15.80 -31.43
C LEU A 314 -51.82 16.64 -32.68
N VAL A 315 -51.33 17.86 -32.48
CA VAL A 315 -50.83 18.75 -33.54
C VAL A 315 -49.31 18.69 -33.52
N ASP A 316 -48.72 18.12 -34.57
CA ASP A 316 -47.26 18.02 -34.68
C ASP A 316 -46.60 19.36 -35.08
N LYS A 317 -45.25 19.37 -35.13
CA LYS A 317 -44.46 20.55 -35.53
C LYS A 317 -44.67 20.99 -36.99
N LEU A 318 -45.32 20.17 -37.82
CA LEU A 318 -45.71 20.48 -39.19
C LEU A 318 -47.18 20.93 -39.28
N ASN A 319 -47.82 21.19 -38.13
CA ASN A 319 -49.23 21.55 -37.98
C ASN A 319 -50.20 20.48 -38.52
N ARG A 320 -49.77 19.21 -38.56
CA ARG A 320 -50.62 18.08 -38.94
C ARG A 320 -51.38 17.61 -37.72
N ARG A 321 -52.71 17.54 -37.83
CA ARG A 321 -53.59 16.97 -36.79
C ARG A 321 -53.67 15.44 -36.96
N SER A 322 -53.33 14.71 -35.91
CA SER A 322 -53.66 13.29 -35.76
C SER A 322 -54.69 13.12 -34.63
N GLU A 323 -55.75 12.36 -34.88
CA GLU A 323 -56.68 12.02 -33.81
C GLU A 323 -56.07 10.91 -32.95
N ILE A 324 -56.01 11.16 -31.64
CA ILE A 324 -55.52 10.20 -30.65
C ILE A 324 -56.67 9.24 -30.31
N VAL A 325 -57.80 9.83 -29.92
CA VAL A 325 -58.97 9.11 -29.40
C VAL A 325 -60.16 10.05 -29.30
N ARG A 326 -61.37 9.51 -29.52
CA ARG A 326 -62.65 10.21 -29.44
C ARG A 326 -63.60 9.47 -28.52
N LEU A 327 -64.24 10.20 -27.61
CA LEU A 327 -65.38 9.78 -26.82
C LEU A 327 -66.65 10.38 -27.45
N ASP A 328 -67.58 9.54 -27.89
CA ASP A 328 -68.85 10.01 -28.46
C ASP A 328 -69.85 10.48 -27.37
N ARG A 329 -71.06 10.91 -27.79
CA ARG A 329 -72.08 11.47 -26.88
C ARG A 329 -72.81 10.39 -26.05
N GLU A 330 -72.71 9.13 -26.49
CA GLU A 330 -73.21 7.94 -25.81
C GLU A 330 -72.24 7.46 -24.72
N GLY A 331 -70.93 7.72 -24.91
CA GLY A 331 -69.84 7.35 -24.00
C GLY A 331 -68.92 6.25 -24.55
N THR A 332 -69.03 5.91 -25.84
CA THR A 332 -68.17 4.91 -26.49
C THR A 332 -66.83 5.51 -26.87
N LEU A 333 -65.76 4.72 -26.70
CA LEU A 333 -64.40 5.12 -27.01
C LEU A 333 -63.96 4.61 -28.39
N HIS A 334 -63.50 5.53 -29.23
CA HIS A 334 -62.99 5.27 -30.58
C HIS A 334 -61.53 5.74 -30.69
N PRO A 335 -60.52 4.84 -30.65
CA PRO A 335 -59.13 5.24 -30.80
C PRO A 335 -58.82 5.63 -32.26
N GLY A 336 -58.00 6.66 -32.45
CA GLY A 336 -57.62 7.13 -33.77
C GLY A 336 -56.64 6.18 -34.48
N PRO A 337 -56.56 6.15 -35.82
CA PRO A 337 -55.83 5.11 -36.56
C PRO A 337 -54.34 4.97 -36.20
N ALA A 338 -53.65 6.08 -35.89
CA ALA A 338 -52.25 6.07 -35.49
C ALA A 338 -52.01 5.61 -34.04
N TYR A 339 -53.07 5.54 -33.24
CA TYR A 339 -53.02 5.21 -31.80
C TYR A 339 -53.77 3.91 -31.46
N ALA A 340 -54.49 3.31 -32.41
CA ALA A 340 -55.28 2.09 -32.21
C ALA A 340 -54.46 0.92 -31.63
N GLU A 341 -53.25 0.66 -32.14
CA GLU A 341 -52.37 -0.39 -31.60
C GLU A 341 -51.97 -0.10 -30.15
N ARG A 342 -51.47 1.12 -29.86
CA ARG A 342 -51.08 1.53 -28.49
C ARG A 342 -52.27 1.48 -27.53
N SER A 343 -53.46 1.85 -27.99
CA SER A 343 -54.71 1.73 -27.21
C SER A 343 -55.06 0.27 -26.92
N SER A 344 -54.83 -0.66 -27.87
CA SER A 344 -55.10 -2.10 -27.68
C SER A 344 -54.18 -2.74 -26.63
N TYR A 345 -52.95 -2.24 -26.48
CA TYR A 345 -52.03 -2.61 -25.40
C TYR A 345 -52.24 -1.79 -24.10
N GLY A 346 -53.33 -1.02 -23.99
CA GLY A 346 -53.65 -0.21 -22.79
C GLY A 346 -52.76 1.03 -22.59
N GLY A 347 -51.92 1.38 -23.56
CA GLY A 347 -51.00 2.52 -23.52
C GLY A 347 -51.65 3.88 -23.79
N ILE A 348 -52.93 3.90 -24.15
CA ILE A 348 -53.79 5.09 -24.22
C ILE A 348 -55.03 4.80 -23.38
N GLN A 349 -55.32 5.66 -22.40
CA GLN A 349 -56.52 5.56 -21.57
C GLN A 349 -57.28 6.88 -21.58
N VAL A 350 -58.61 6.81 -21.56
CA VAL A 350 -59.50 7.96 -21.43
C VAL A 350 -60.59 7.62 -20.43
N GLU A 351 -60.88 8.57 -19.53
CA GLU A 351 -61.89 8.42 -18.50
C GLU A 351 -62.76 9.68 -18.44
N GLN A 352 -64.09 9.52 -18.33
CA GLN A 352 -64.97 10.60 -17.91
C GLN A 352 -65.11 10.57 -16.38
N VAL A 353 -64.17 11.22 -15.68
CA VAL A 353 -64.12 11.24 -14.21
C VAL A 353 -65.40 11.82 -13.58
N ARG A 354 -66.02 12.81 -14.25
CA ARG A 354 -67.27 13.48 -13.84
C ARG A 354 -68.01 14.06 -15.05
N PRO A 355 -69.30 14.42 -14.94
CA PRO A 355 -69.98 15.22 -15.97
C PRO A 355 -69.18 16.48 -16.29
N GLY A 356 -68.80 16.66 -17.56
CA GLY A 356 -67.96 17.78 -18.00
C GLY A 356 -66.47 17.70 -17.60
N SER A 357 -65.95 16.58 -17.10
CA SER A 357 -64.53 16.42 -16.76
C SER A 357 -63.98 15.11 -17.32
N PHE A 358 -63.03 15.23 -18.25
CA PHE A 358 -62.50 14.13 -19.04
C PHE A 358 -60.98 14.10 -18.94
N THR A 359 -60.37 12.94 -18.71
CA THR A 359 -58.90 12.78 -18.69
C THR A 359 -58.42 11.88 -19.82
N LEU A 360 -57.29 12.24 -20.42
CA LEU A 360 -56.48 11.44 -21.34
C LEU A 360 -55.15 11.12 -20.65
N GLU A 361 -54.74 9.86 -20.66
CA GLU A 361 -53.41 9.43 -20.21
C GLU A 361 -52.71 8.59 -21.28
N ILE A 362 -51.46 8.94 -21.58
CA ILE A 362 -50.61 8.29 -22.59
C ILE A 362 -49.39 7.73 -21.85
N PHE A 363 -49.31 6.41 -21.78
CA PHE A 363 -48.23 5.69 -21.12
C PHE A 363 -47.07 5.45 -22.08
N ASN A 364 -45.84 5.41 -21.54
CA ASN A 364 -44.61 5.17 -22.30
C ASN A 364 -44.50 6.11 -23.51
N SER A 365 -44.50 7.42 -23.23
CA SER A 365 -44.47 8.45 -24.27
C SER A 365 -43.20 8.35 -25.12
N VAL A 366 -43.33 8.49 -26.43
CA VAL A 366 -42.21 8.41 -27.39
C VAL A 366 -41.91 9.78 -27.99
N LYS A 367 -40.72 9.99 -28.55
CA LYS A 367 -40.37 11.28 -29.20
C LYS A 367 -41.33 11.76 -30.30
N ALA A 368 -42.14 10.85 -30.87
CA ALA A 368 -43.20 11.17 -31.83
C ALA A 368 -44.49 11.74 -31.20
N ASP A 369 -44.66 11.64 -29.87
CA ASP A 369 -45.77 12.24 -29.11
C ASP A 369 -45.52 13.74 -28.79
N GLU A 370 -44.45 14.34 -29.32
CA GLU A 370 -44.12 15.75 -29.10
C GLU A 370 -44.97 16.69 -29.99
N GLY A 371 -45.72 17.61 -29.37
CA GLY A 371 -46.57 18.56 -30.09
C GLY A 371 -47.53 19.32 -29.18
N HIS A 372 -48.63 19.82 -29.75
CA HIS A 372 -49.71 20.46 -29.00
C HIS A 372 -50.92 19.51 -28.91
N TYR A 373 -51.42 19.32 -27.70
CA TYR A 373 -52.58 18.47 -27.44
C TYR A 373 -53.85 19.31 -27.45
N GLU A 374 -54.65 19.20 -28.51
CA GLU A 374 -55.99 19.79 -28.63
C GLU A 374 -57.02 18.91 -27.92
N CYS A 375 -57.70 19.44 -26.90
CA CYS A 375 -59.01 18.94 -26.49
C CYS A 375 -60.09 19.68 -27.29
N ARG A 376 -60.87 18.94 -28.07
CA ARG A 376 -61.97 19.44 -28.91
C ARG A 376 -63.29 18.90 -28.38
N VAL A 377 -64.25 19.77 -28.10
CA VAL A 377 -65.53 19.43 -27.47
C VAL A 377 -66.68 20.01 -28.27
N ALA A 378 -67.59 19.15 -28.68
CA ALA A 378 -68.86 19.52 -29.32
C ALA A 378 -70.04 19.30 -28.37
N GLU A 379 -70.94 20.29 -28.32
CA GLU A 379 -72.15 20.26 -27.52
C GLU A 379 -73.37 19.96 -28.38
N TRP A 380 -74.21 19.04 -27.92
CA TRP A 380 -75.37 18.51 -28.62
C TRP A 380 -76.64 18.70 -27.80
N THR A 381 -77.74 19.02 -28.49
CA THR A 381 -79.10 19.07 -27.93
C THR A 381 -80.05 18.27 -28.81
N ARG A 382 -81.20 17.86 -28.27
CA ARG A 382 -82.28 17.26 -29.09
C ARG A 382 -83.15 18.34 -29.73
N THR A 383 -83.55 18.11 -30.97
CA THR A 383 -84.62 18.88 -31.65
C THR A 383 -86.00 18.43 -31.14
N LEU A 384 -87.06 19.09 -31.62
CA LEU A 384 -88.45 18.69 -31.31
C LEU A 384 -88.80 17.31 -31.89
N ASP A 385 -88.10 16.89 -32.93
CA ASP A 385 -88.28 15.61 -33.64
C ASP A 385 -87.47 14.46 -33.01
N GLY A 386 -86.70 14.75 -31.96
CA GLY A 386 -85.88 13.78 -31.20
C GLY A 386 -84.43 13.65 -31.68
N GLU A 387 -84.11 14.17 -32.86
CA GLU A 387 -82.77 14.12 -33.46
C GLU A 387 -81.73 14.97 -32.73
N TRP A 388 -80.45 14.58 -32.82
CA TRP A 388 -79.35 15.29 -32.15
C TRP A 388 -78.72 16.37 -33.04
N GLN A 389 -78.96 17.64 -32.71
CA GLN A 389 -78.32 18.79 -33.36
C GLN A 389 -77.11 19.28 -32.56
N MET A 390 -76.00 19.57 -33.26
CA MET A 390 -74.83 20.24 -32.67
C MET A 390 -75.15 21.73 -32.43
N VAL A 391 -74.98 22.20 -31.20
CA VAL A 391 -75.15 23.62 -30.81
C VAL A 391 -73.86 24.42 -31.03
N GLY A 392 -72.73 23.73 -31.04
CA GLY A 392 -71.43 24.21 -31.53
C GLY A 392 -70.26 23.41 -30.99
N GLU A 393 -69.05 23.80 -31.42
CA GLU A 393 -67.78 23.18 -31.01
C GLU A 393 -66.81 24.25 -30.47
N ARG A 394 -66.01 23.87 -29.48
CA ARG A 394 -64.82 24.61 -29.03
C ARG A 394 -63.62 23.67 -28.95
N HIS A 395 -62.42 24.24 -28.96
CA HIS A 395 -61.19 23.53 -28.67
C HIS A 395 -60.26 24.40 -27.81
N THR A 396 -59.33 23.75 -27.12
CA THR A 396 -58.24 24.38 -26.37
C THR A 396 -57.01 23.48 -26.46
N SER A 397 -55.80 24.04 -26.36
CA SER A 397 -54.54 23.32 -26.62
C SER A 397 -53.48 23.59 -25.56
N THR A 398 -52.66 22.57 -25.25
CA THR A 398 -51.46 22.71 -24.39
C THR A 398 -50.22 22.11 -25.07
N PRO A 399 -49.06 22.79 -25.05
CA PRO A 399 -47.82 22.26 -25.63
C PRO A 399 -47.15 21.23 -24.70
N VAL A 400 -46.55 20.21 -25.31
CA VAL A 400 -45.71 19.21 -24.63
C VAL A 400 -44.40 19.01 -25.39
N SER A 401 -43.28 19.11 -24.66
CA SER A 401 -41.96 18.69 -25.13
C SER A 401 -41.54 17.37 -24.48
N ILE A 402 -40.84 16.53 -25.25
CA ILE A 402 -40.37 15.21 -24.80
C ILE A 402 -38.86 15.15 -25.02
N THR A 403 -38.11 14.94 -23.95
CA THR A 403 -36.65 14.74 -24.01
C THR A 403 -36.39 13.28 -24.39
N ALA A 404 -35.77 13.03 -25.54
CA ALA A 404 -35.42 11.68 -25.95
C ALA A 404 -34.38 11.08 -24.98
N LEU A 405 -34.48 9.78 -24.66
CA LEU A 405 -33.61 9.17 -23.64
C LEU A 405 -32.11 9.27 -23.97
N GLU A 406 -31.77 9.20 -25.25
CA GLU A 406 -30.40 9.33 -25.77
C GLU A 406 -29.83 10.75 -25.74
N ALA A 407 -30.66 11.78 -25.47
CA ALA A 407 -30.24 13.17 -25.49
C ALA A 407 -29.24 13.47 -24.36
N GLY A 408 -28.00 13.78 -24.72
CA GLY A 408 -26.91 13.98 -23.76
C GLY A 408 -26.35 12.68 -23.16
N PHE A 409 -26.70 11.51 -23.70
CA PHE A 409 -26.14 10.23 -23.25
C PHE A 409 -24.61 10.21 -23.47
N ALA A 410 -23.88 10.21 -22.35
CA ALA A 410 -22.43 10.29 -22.30
C ALA A 410 -21.88 9.43 -21.16
N VAL A 411 -20.65 8.94 -21.35
CA VAL A 411 -19.99 8.01 -20.42
C VAL A 411 -18.58 8.53 -20.16
N THR A 412 -18.14 8.52 -18.90
CA THR A 412 -16.80 8.95 -18.50
C THR A 412 -16.23 7.97 -17.49
N ALA A 413 -15.04 7.44 -17.76
CA ALA A 413 -14.33 6.59 -16.82
C ALA A 413 -13.31 7.43 -16.05
N ILE A 414 -13.26 7.30 -14.73
CA ILE A 414 -12.25 7.92 -13.88
C ILE A 414 -11.57 6.89 -12.96
N SER A 415 -10.32 7.17 -12.58
CA SER A 415 -9.60 6.50 -11.50
C SER A 415 -8.98 7.57 -10.60
N ARG A 416 -8.90 7.29 -9.29
CA ARG A 416 -8.15 8.12 -8.33
C ARG A 416 -6.70 7.68 -8.16
N THR A 417 -6.36 6.46 -8.60
CA THR A 417 -5.05 5.82 -8.48
C THR A 417 -4.57 5.32 -9.86
N PRO A 418 -4.22 6.22 -10.80
CA PRO A 418 -3.70 5.84 -12.12
C PRO A 418 -2.27 5.27 -12.05
N GLY A 419 -1.54 5.56 -10.98
CA GLY A 419 -0.37 4.81 -10.53
C GLY A 419 -0.74 4.02 -9.27
N VAL A 420 -0.39 2.73 -9.22
CA VAL A 420 -0.63 1.82 -8.10
C VAL A 420 0.61 0.93 -7.92
N THR A 421 1.02 0.60 -6.69
CA THR A 421 2.19 -0.26 -6.49
C THR A 421 1.81 -1.74 -6.38
N TYR A 422 2.79 -2.64 -6.49
CA TYR A 422 2.58 -4.08 -6.39
C TYR A 422 1.79 -4.46 -5.13
N ASN A 423 0.80 -5.35 -5.32
CA ASN A 423 -0.08 -5.90 -4.30
C ASN A 423 -1.16 -4.94 -3.73
N GLU A 424 -1.12 -3.64 -4.04
CA GLU A 424 -2.18 -2.69 -3.69
C GLU A 424 -3.46 -2.91 -4.53
N SER A 425 -4.48 -2.07 -4.29
CA SER A 425 -5.74 -2.06 -5.04
C SER A 425 -6.02 -0.70 -5.68
N PHE A 426 -6.72 -0.72 -6.83
CA PHE A 426 -7.16 0.49 -7.53
C PHE A 426 -8.64 0.44 -7.88
N ASP A 427 -9.27 1.62 -7.91
CA ASP A 427 -10.70 1.80 -8.19
C ASP A 427 -10.92 2.48 -9.54
N LEU A 428 -11.72 1.82 -10.39
CA LEU A 428 -12.24 2.38 -11.63
C LEU A 428 -13.72 2.73 -11.45
N GLN A 429 -14.15 3.89 -11.91
CA GLN A 429 -15.53 4.38 -11.80
C GLN A 429 -16.03 4.81 -13.18
N CYS A 430 -17.11 4.18 -13.65
CA CYS A 430 -17.78 4.50 -14.89
C CYS A 430 -19.02 5.36 -14.59
N ILE A 431 -18.95 6.64 -14.94
CA ILE A 431 -20.00 7.63 -14.68
C ILE A 431 -20.84 7.81 -15.94
N ILE A 432 -22.11 7.44 -15.85
CA ILE A 432 -23.15 7.65 -16.86
C ILE A 432 -23.75 9.06 -16.67
N LYS A 433 -24.01 9.76 -17.78
CA LYS A 433 -24.71 11.05 -17.81
C LYS A 433 -25.78 11.03 -18.92
N PRO A 434 -26.94 11.71 -18.75
CA PRO A 434 -27.47 12.27 -17.49
C PRO A 434 -27.71 11.18 -16.42
N HIS A 435 -28.15 11.59 -15.23
CA HIS A 435 -28.59 10.63 -14.21
C HIS A 435 -29.98 10.11 -14.57
N TYR A 436 -30.06 8.86 -15.00
CA TYR A 436 -31.32 8.25 -15.42
C TYR A 436 -32.19 7.80 -14.23
N PRO A 437 -33.54 7.75 -14.38
CA PRO A 437 -34.43 7.07 -13.44
C PRO A 437 -34.21 5.54 -13.43
N SER A 438 -34.58 4.87 -12.34
CA SER A 438 -34.42 3.41 -12.19
C SER A 438 -35.21 2.56 -13.19
N TRP A 439 -36.24 3.11 -13.85
CA TRP A 439 -36.98 2.43 -14.92
C TRP A 439 -36.27 2.48 -16.29
N VAL A 440 -35.15 3.21 -16.40
CA VAL A 440 -34.28 3.24 -17.59
C VAL A 440 -33.01 2.43 -17.30
N PRO A 441 -32.97 1.13 -17.64
CA PRO A 441 -31.79 0.32 -17.38
C PRO A 441 -30.67 0.60 -18.39
N VAL A 442 -29.46 0.74 -17.86
CA VAL A 442 -28.22 0.89 -18.62
C VAL A 442 -27.34 -0.33 -18.36
N SER A 443 -26.96 -1.06 -19.42
CA SER A 443 -25.90 -2.08 -19.34
C SER A 443 -24.53 -1.40 -19.37
N VAL A 444 -23.55 -1.96 -18.66
CA VAL A 444 -22.18 -1.41 -18.62
C VAL A 444 -21.17 -2.55 -18.71
N THR A 445 -20.32 -2.52 -19.72
CA THR A 445 -19.23 -3.46 -19.93
C THR A 445 -17.89 -2.78 -19.68
N TRP A 446 -17.13 -3.26 -18.70
CA TRP A 446 -15.73 -2.89 -18.53
C TRP A 446 -14.85 -3.67 -19.51
N ARG A 447 -14.05 -2.95 -20.30
CA ARG A 447 -13.11 -3.50 -21.28
C ARG A 447 -11.68 -3.15 -20.89
N PHE A 448 -10.76 -4.10 -21.06
CA PHE A 448 -9.35 -3.99 -20.71
C PHE A 448 -8.45 -4.37 -21.90
N GLN A 449 -7.44 -3.55 -22.14
CA GLN A 449 -6.34 -3.75 -23.07
C GLN A 449 -5.05 -3.88 -22.25
N PRO A 450 -4.46 -5.08 -22.13
CA PRO A 450 -3.20 -5.28 -21.40
C PRO A 450 -2.06 -4.40 -21.93
N ALA A 451 -1.14 -4.01 -21.05
CA ALA A 451 0.08 -3.31 -21.44
C ALA A 451 0.85 -4.08 -22.53
N GLY A 452 1.19 -3.41 -23.63
CA GLY A 452 1.83 -4.01 -24.81
C GLY A 452 0.88 -4.71 -25.79
N SER A 453 -0.40 -4.92 -25.46
CA SER A 453 -1.41 -5.42 -26.40
C SER A 453 -2.12 -4.28 -27.14
N THR A 454 -2.70 -4.58 -28.30
CA THR A 454 -3.60 -3.71 -29.07
C THR A 454 -5.08 -4.05 -28.89
N GLU A 455 -5.41 -5.19 -28.27
CA GLU A 455 -6.77 -5.75 -28.26
C GLU A 455 -7.52 -5.49 -26.94
N PHE A 456 -8.77 -5.02 -27.05
CA PHE A 456 -9.69 -4.88 -25.92
C PHE A 456 -10.48 -6.16 -25.66
N HIS A 457 -10.40 -6.63 -24.42
CA HIS A 457 -11.10 -7.79 -23.91
C HIS A 457 -12.15 -7.35 -22.90
N ASP A 458 -13.32 -7.99 -22.91
CA ASP A 458 -14.40 -7.67 -21.99
C ASP A 458 -14.12 -8.37 -20.65
N LEU A 459 -14.04 -7.61 -19.56
CA LEU A 459 -13.82 -8.16 -18.22
C LEU A 459 -15.14 -8.58 -17.59
N VAL A 460 -16.07 -7.62 -17.50
CA VAL A 460 -17.35 -7.81 -16.81
C VAL A 460 -18.42 -6.89 -17.37
N THR A 461 -19.59 -7.46 -17.61
CA THR A 461 -20.81 -6.81 -18.11
C THR A 461 -21.87 -6.83 -17.02
N PHE A 462 -22.28 -5.64 -16.58
CA PHE A 462 -23.53 -5.46 -15.85
C PHE A 462 -24.67 -5.47 -16.86
N THR A 463 -25.54 -6.47 -16.79
CA THR A 463 -26.67 -6.60 -17.71
C THR A 463 -27.77 -5.59 -17.39
N ARG A 464 -28.71 -5.44 -18.33
CA ARG A 464 -29.93 -4.64 -18.17
C ARG A 464 -30.71 -5.03 -16.91
N ASP A 465 -30.77 -6.33 -16.61
CA ASP A 465 -31.61 -6.92 -15.57
C ASP A 465 -30.88 -7.07 -14.21
N GLY A 466 -29.85 -6.25 -13.97
CA GLY A 466 -29.08 -6.22 -12.72
C GLY A 466 -28.04 -7.34 -12.54
N GLY A 467 -28.03 -8.34 -13.43
CA GLY A 467 -27.07 -9.45 -13.39
C GLY A 467 -25.63 -9.06 -13.76
N VAL A 468 -24.66 -9.88 -13.34
CA VAL A 468 -23.24 -9.70 -13.64
C VAL A 468 -22.73 -10.88 -14.48
N GLN A 469 -22.24 -10.60 -15.68
CA GLN A 469 -21.64 -11.58 -16.60
C GLN A 469 -20.14 -11.31 -16.77
N TRP A 470 -19.32 -12.35 -16.74
CA TRP A 470 -17.86 -12.25 -16.90
C TRP A 470 -17.46 -12.63 -18.32
N GLY A 471 -16.50 -11.91 -18.92
CA GLY A 471 -15.97 -12.24 -20.25
C GLY A 471 -14.90 -13.34 -20.21
N ASP A 472 -14.59 -13.92 -21.37
CA ASP A 472 -13.86 -15.19 -21.48
C ASP A 472 -12.43 -15.17 -20.91
N ARG A 473 -11.77 -14.00 -20.87
CA ARG A 473 -10.43 -13.84 -20.27
C ARG A 473 -10.45 -13.36 -18.81
N ALA A 474 -11.62 -13.25 -18.17
CA ALA A 474 -11.73 -12.72 -16.80
C ALA A 474 -11.24 -13.67 -15.68
N ALA A 475 -10.74 -14.87 -16.00
CA ALA A 475 -10.33 -15.87 -15.01
C ALA A 475 -9.33 -15.37 -13.96
N ALA A 476 -8.35 -14.54 -14.37
CA ALA A 476 -7.38 -13.92 -13.46
C ALA A 476 -8.00 -12.81 -12.58
N PHE A 477 -8.99 -12.09 -13.12
CA PHE A 477 -9.65 -10.96 -12.46
C PHE A 477 -10.72 -11.39 -11.46
N ARG A 478 -11.47 -12.46 -11.74
CA ARG A 478 -12.70 -12.86 -11.01
C ARG A 478 -12.50 -13.14 -9.51
N THR A 479 -11.29 -13.45 -9.05
CA THR A 479 -10.93 -13.65 -7.62
C THR A 479 -10.12 -12.49 -7.01
N ARG A 480 -9.92 -11.42 -7.79
CA ARG A 480 -9.19 -10.19 -7.45
C ARG A 480 -10.09 -8.95 -7.46
N THR A 481 -11.26 -9.01 -8.07
CA THR A 481 -12.12 -7.86 -8.35
C THR A 481 -13.37 -7.80 -7.48
N ALA A 482 -13.66 -6.62 -6.95
CA ALA A 482 -14.92 -6.30 -6.27
C ALA A 482 -15.74 -5.32 -7.13
N ILE A 483 -17.06 -5.45 -7.08
CA ILE A 483 -17.99 -4.93 -8.09
C ILE A 483 -19.17 -4.26 -7.39
N GLU A 484 -19.45 -2.99 -7.73
CA GLU A 484 -20.45 -2.17 -7.05
C GLU A 484 -21.27 -1.35 -8.07
N LYS A 485 -22.57 -1.63 -8.15
CA LYS A 485 -23.60 -0.87 -8.89
C LYS A 485 -24.88 -0.87 -8.05
N ALA A 486 -25.17 0.21 -7.37
CA ALA A 486 -26.47 0.38 -6.69
C ALA A 486 -27.57 0.67 -7.72
N GLU A 487 -28.81 0.26 -7.42
CA GLU A 487 -29.95 0.30 -8.36
C GLU A 487 -30.28 1.72 -8.88
N SER A 488 -30.00 2.74 -8.07
CA SER A 488 -30.18 4.16 -8.42
C SER A 488 -28.86 4.87 -8.76
N SER A 489 -27.73 4.18 -8.88
CA SER A 489 -26.43 4.81 -9.12
C SER A 489 -26.11 4.91 -10.61
N ASN A 490 -25.92 6.14 -11.09
CA ASN A 490 -25.30 6.40 -12.40
C ASN A 490 -23.78 6.14 -12.42
N ASN A 491 -23.17 5.75 -11.29
CA ASN A 491 -21.77 5.37 -11.16
C ASN A 491 -21.64 3.85 -10.97
N VAL A 492 -20.83 3.21 -11.81
CA VAL A 492 -20.55 1.77 -11.78
C VAL A 492 -19.07 1.57 -11.45
N ARG A 493 -18.78 0.98 -10.29
CA ARG A 493 -17.41 0.84 -9.77
C ARG A 493 -16.89 -0.59 -9.95
N LEU A 494 -15.64 -0.68 -10.39
CA LEU A 494 -14.84 -1.89 -10.47
C LEU A 494 -13.56 -1.65 -9.67
N SER A 495 -13.41 -2.36 -8.56
CA SER A 495 -12.21 -2.33 -7.71
C SER A 495 -11.36 -3.56 -8.00
N ILE A 496 -10.05 -3.39 -8.21
CA ILE A 496 -9.12 -4.48 -8.55
C ILE A 496 -8.03 -4.55 -7.50
N SER A 497 -7.89 -5.71 -6.84
CA SER A 497 -6.90 -5.96 -5.77
C SER A 497 -5.73 -6.81 -6.23
N ARG A 498 -4.61 -6.73 -5.50
CA ARG A 498 -3.34 -7.45 -5.79
C ARG A 498 -2.75 -7.06 -7.15
N ALA A 499 -2.73 -5.77 -7.44
CA ALA A 499 -2.28 -5.22 -8.72
C ALA A 499 -0.84 -5.63 -9.06
N SER A 500 -0.63 -6.12 -10.29
CA SER A 500 0.65 -6.59 -10.84
C SER A 500 0.76 -6.25 -12.33
N ASP A 501 1.87 -6.61 -12.97
CA ASP A 501 2.13 -6.36 -14.39
C ASP A 501 1.02 -6.91 -15.33
N THR A 502 0.23 -7.91 -14.89
CA THR A 502 -0.91 -8.45 -15.67
C THR A 502 -2.18 -7.59 -15.63
N GLU A 503 -2.30 -6.69 -14.65
CA GLU A 503 -3.42 -5.74 -14.51
C GLU A 503 -3.04 -4.33 -15.03
N ALA A 504 -1.77 -4.11 -15.40
CA ALA A 504 -1.32 -2.89 -16.05
C ALA A 504 -1.86 -2.81 -17.49
N GLY A 505 -2.31 -1.62 -17.90
CA GLY A 505 -2.86 -1.42 -19.24
C GLY A 505 -3.91 -0.32 -19.32
N LYS A 506 -4.78 -0.40 -20.33
CA LYS A 506 -5.82 0.60 -20.61
C LYS A 506 -7.21 0.02 -20.35
N TYR A 507 -7.99 0.75 -19.57
CA TYR A 507 -9.36 0.41 -19.20
C TYR A 507 -10.32 1.43 -19.81
N GLN A 508 -11.49 0.96 -20.23
CA GLN A 508 -12.61 1.79 -20.65
C GLN A 508 -13.92 1.09 -20.28
N CYS A 509 -15.00 1.84 -20.11
CA CYS A 509 -16.33 1.28 -20.00
C CYS A 509 -17.15 1.63 -21.25
N VAL A 510 -17.92 0.66 -21.73
CA VAL A 510 -18.96 0.83 -22.75
C VAL A 510 -20.29 0.74 -22.03
N ALA A 511 -21.15 1.74 -22.15
CA ALA A 511 -22.52 1.69 -21.64
C ALA A 511 -23.52 1.69 -22.79
N GLU A 512 -24.57 0.88 -22.67
CA GLU A 512 -25.68 0.86 -23.62
C GLU A 512 -27.00 1.23 -22.93
N LEU A 513 -27.73 2.12 -23.57
CA LEU A 513 -29.01 2.65 -23.10
C LEU A 513 -30.18 1.85 -23.67
N TRP A 514 -31.03 1.30 -22.80
CA TRP A 514 -32.16 0.45 -23.20
C TRP A 514 -33.51 1.09 -22.89
N ARG A 515 -34.49 0.88 -23.78
CA ARG A 515 -35.89 1.30 -23.63
C ARG A 515 -36.80 0.08 -23.67
N LYS A 516 -37.80 0.04 -22.79
CA LYS A 516 -38.91 -0.91 -22.90
C LYS A 516 -40.00 -0.33 -23.81
N ASN A 517 -40.46 -1.09 -24.80
CA ASN A 517 -41.51 -0.69 -25.72
C ASN A 517 -42.91 -1.01 -25.14
N TYR A 518 -43.98 -0.46 -25.73
CA TYR A 518 -45.37 -0.73 -25.30
C TYR A 518 -45.74 -2.21 -25.37
N ASN A 519 -45.23 -2.96 -26.35
CA ASN A 519 -45.38 -4.41 -26.47
C ASN A 519 -44.43 -5.22 -25.54
N SER A 520 -43.84 -4.57 -24.53
CA SER A 520 -42.86 -5.12 -23.58
C SER A 520 -41.54 -5.68 -24.15
N SER A 521 -41.28 -5.55 -25.45
CA SER A 521 -39.94 -5.78 -26.02
C SER A 521 -38.94 -4.71 -25.57
N TRP A 522 -37.64 -4.94 -25.80
CA TRP A 522 -36.57 -4.00 -25.45
C TRP A 522 -35.78 -3.57 -26.69
N THR A 523 -35.53 -2.27 -26.81
CA THR A 523 -34.68 -1.68 -27.87
C THR A 523 -33.46 -1.01 -27.24
N ARG A 524 -32.26 -1.28 -27.78
CA ARG A 524 -31.05 -0.50 -27.50
C ARG A 524 -31.12 0.80 -28.31
N LEU A 525 -31.02 1.95 -27.65
CA LEU A 525 -31.10 3.25 -28.31
C LEU A 525 -29.71 3.74 -28.76
N ALA A 526 -28.78 3.76 -27.82
CA ALA A 526 -27.43 4.25 -28.05
C ALA A 526 -26.43 3.47 -27.20
N ASP A 527 -25.24 3.25 -27.75
CA ASP A 527 -24.03 2.82 -27.04
C ASP A 527 -23.00 3.96 -26.98
N ARG A 528 -22.23 4.02 -25.89
CA ARG A 528 -21.17 5.02 -25.70
C ARG A 528 -19.99 4.40 -24.99
N THR A 529 -18.80 4.58 -25.57
CA THR A 529 -17.52 4.21 -24.95
C THR A 529 -16.94 5.41 -24.19
N SER A 530 -16.34 5.17 -23.03
CA SER A 530 -15.68 6.20 -22.23
C SER A 530 -14.37 6.69 -22.86
N ASN A 531 -13.77 7.72 -22.26
CA ASN A 531 -12.34 7.95 -22.37
C ASN A 531 -11.53 6.71 -21.93
N LEU A 532 -10.31 6.59 -22.44
CA LEU A 532 -9.33 5.62 -21.98
C LEU A 532 -8.77 6.03 -20.60
N LEU A 533 -8.59 5.05 -19.71
CA LEU A 533 -7.83 5.16 -18.47
C LEU A 533 -6.60 4.27 -18.55
N GLU A 534 -5.40 4.85 -18.54
CA GLU A 534 -4.18 4.08 -18.38
C GLU A 534 -3.88 3.87 -16.88
N ILE A 535 -3.80 2.60 -16.46
CA ILE A 535 -3.36 2.21 -15.12
C ILE A 535 -1.94 1.66 -15.22
N ARG A 536 -1.02 2.34 -14.54
CA ARG A 536 0.40 1.98 -14.47
C ARG A 536 0.67 1.31 -13.13
N VAL A 537 1.02 0.03 -13.18
CA VAL A 537 1.45 -0.71 -12.01
C VAL A 537 2.96 -0.51 -11.82
N LEU A 538 3.36 -0.12 -10.62
CA LEU A 538 4.73 0.26 -10.26
C LEU A 538 5.31 -0.72 -9.24
N ARG A 539 6.63 -0.93 -9.29
CA ARG A 539 7.35 -1.62 -8.21
C ARG A 539 7.50 -0.68 -7.01
N PRO A 540 7.59 -1.21 -5.77
CA PRO A 540 7.87 -0.39 -4.59
C PRO A 540 9.14 0.44 -4.76
N VAL A 541 9.21 1.63 -4.15
CA VAL A 541 10.46 2.40 -4.09
C VAL A 541 11.35 1.77 -3.01
N THR A 542 12.57 1.36 -3.39
CA THR A 542 13.49 0.72 -2.43
C THR A 542 13.92 1.65 -1.31
N LYS A 543 14.11 1.07 -0.13
CA LYS A 543 14.71 1.67 1.06
C LYS A 543 15.94 0.88 1.54
N LEU A 544 16.50 0.02 0.69
CA LEU A 544 17.70 -0.76 1.01
C LEU A 544 18.83 0.20 1.42
N GLN A 545 19.45 -0.08 2.57
CA GLN A 545 20.70 0.56 2.99
C GLN A 545 21.64 -0.47 3.60
N VAL A 546 22.87 -0.54 3.10
CA VAL A 546 23.94 -1.46 3.55
C VAL A 546 25.06 -0.66 4.22
N SER A 547 25.61 -1.18 5.31
CA SER A 547 26.61 -0.48 6.13
C SER A 547 27.87 -0.10 5.34
N LYS A 548 28.11 1.20 5.17
CA LYS A 548 29.28 1.77 4.46
C LYS A 548 30.54 1.90 5.33
N SER A 549 30.50 1.39 6.57
CA SER A 549 31.61 1.47 7.53
C SER A 549 32.88 0.81 6.99
N LYS A 550 33.94 1.61 6.78
CA LYS A 550 35.28 1.08 6.51
C LYS A 550 35.89 0.54 7.80
N ARG A 551 36.59 -0.58 7.72
CA ARG A 551 37.29 -1.23 8.85
C ARG A 551 38.69 -1.64 8.39
N SER A 552 39.64 -1.71 9.32
CA SER A 552 40.88 -2.47 9.10
C SER A 552 40.98 -3.58 10.15
N ILE A 553 41.52 -4.73 9.75
CA ILE A 553 41.76 -5.90 10.61
C ILE A 553 43.20 -6.35 10.38
N THR A 554 44.07 -6.09 11.36
CA THR A 554 45.42 -6.64 11.41
C THR A 554 45.43 -7.87 12.30
N LEU A 555 45.83 -9.04 11.78
CA LEU A 555 45.91 -10.28 12.53
C LEU A 555 47.12 -11.13 12.15
N VAL A 556 47.44 -12.10 13.00
CA VAL A 556 48.54 -13.05 12.78
C VAL A 556 48.00 -14.28 12.04
N GLU A 557 48.86 -14.96 11.27
CA GLU A 557 48.57 -16.26 10.64
C GLU A 557 47.82 -17.24 11.57
N ASN A 558 47.02 -18.12 10.95
CA ASN A 558 46.17 -19.13 11.60
C ASN A 558 45.02 -18.58 12.49
N ARG A 559 44.87 -17.26 12.65
CA ARG A 559 43.64 -16.68 13.24
C ARG A 559 42.46 -16.69 12.26
N PRO A 560 41.20 -16.66 12.72
CA PRO A 560 40.04 -16.43 11.84
C PRO A 560 39.93 -14.95 11.41
N ILE A 561 39.44 -14.70 10.19
CA ILE A 561 39.14 -13.37 9.64
C ILE A 561 37.61 -13.13 9.73
N PRO A 562 37.10 -12.30 10.67
CA PRO A 562 35.66 -12.06 10.82
C PRO A 562 35.17 -10.87 9.97
N LEU A 563 34.40 -11.16 8.93
CA LEU A 563 33.81 -10.18 8.01
C LEU A 563 32.29 -10.07 8.25
N ASN A 564 31.79 -8.86 8.52
CA ASN A 564 30.39 -8.63 8.86
C ASN A 564 29.73 -7.67 7.87
N CYS A 565 28.60 -8.08 7.32
CA CYS A 565 27.76 -7.36 6.37
C CYS A 565 26.41 -7.07 7.05
N SER A 566 26.02 -5.80 7.21
CA SER A 566 24.75 -5.46 7.87
C SER A 566 23.89 -4.54 7.02
N VAL A 567 22.64 -4.95 6.83
CA VAL A 567 21.54 -4.14 6.31
C VAL A 567 21.07 -3.22 7.45
N LYS A 568 20.91 -1.93 7.15
CA LYS A 568 20.47 -0.86 8.07
C LYS A 568 19.02 -0.46 7.84
N SER A 569 18.53 -0.60 6.62
CA SER A 569 17.15 -0.35 6.22
C SER A 569 16.77 -1.32 5.09
N GLN A 570 15.50 -1.72 5.06
CA GLN A 570 14.91 -2.62 4.08
C GLN A 570 13.55 -2.09 3.63
N THR A 571 13.09 -2.49 2.45
CA THR A 571 11.88 -1.92 1.83
C THR A 571 10.59 -2.48 2.43
N SER A 572 10.56 -3.78 2.72
CA SER A 572 9.42 -4.51 3.29
C SER A 572 9.85 -5.33 4.51
N PRO A 573 8.99 -5.66 5.49
CA PRO A 573 9.24 -6.78 6.39
C PRO A 573 9.51 -8.09 5.63
N ASP A 574 8.86 -8.30 4.49
CA ASP A 574 8.97 -9.50 3.65
C ASP A 574 10.18 -9.47 2.69
N SER A 575 11.14 -8.57 2.91
CA SER A 575 12.37 -8.47 2.10
C SER A 575 13.29 -9.67 2.35
N HIS A 576 13.60 -10.42 1.29
CA HIS A 576 14.64 -11.44 1.29
C HIS A 576 15.95 -10.87 0.72
N PHE A 577 17.08 -11.45 1.11
CA PHE A 577 18.41 -10.96 0.72
C PHE A 577 19.27 -12.05 0.13
N ALA A 578 19.89 -11.75 -1.01
CA ALA A 578 21.02 -12.50 -1.55
C ALA A 578 22.29 -11.70 -1.26
N VAL A 579 23.33 -12.34 -0.72
CA VAL A 579 24.56 -11.68 -0.26
C VAL A 579 25.77 -12.29 -0.96
N LEU A 580 26.48 -11.46 -1.70
CA LEU A 580 27.65 -11.82 -2.49
C LEU A 580 28.90 -11.22 -1.85
N TRP A 581 29.83 -12.06 -1.45
CA TRP A 581 31.07 -11.66 -0.79
C TRP A 581 32.22 -11.59 -1.79
N TYR A 582 32.94 -10.47 -1.77
CA TYR A 582 34.04 -10.20 -2.69
C TYR A 582 35.32 -9.87 -1.92
N VAL A 583 36.46 -10.22 -2.52
CA VAL A 583 37.77 -9.66 -2.16
C VAL A 583 38.38 -9.01 -3.39
N HIS A 584 39.06 -7.89 -3.15
CA HIS A 584 39.81 -7.15 -4.15
C HIS A 584 41.26 -7.05 -3.67
N LYS A 585 42.18 -7.64 -4.45
CA LYS A 585 43.62 -7.53 -4.20
C LYS A 585 44.17 -6.27 -4.88
N PRO A 586 45.28 -5.68 -4.42
CA PRO A 586 45.90 -4.53 -5.08
C PRO A 586 46.36 -4.77 -6.53
N SER A 587 46.42 -6.04 -6.96
CA SER A 587 46.73 -6.48 -8.32
C SER A 587 45.53 -6.56 -9.26
N ASP A 588 44.30 -6.54 -8.72
CA ASP A 588 43.09 -6.89 -9.45
C ASP A 588 42.32 -5.62 -9.84
N ALA A 589 41.85 -5.54 -11.09
CA ALA A 589 41.03 -4.42 -11.55
C ALA A 589 39.67 -4.38 -10.82
N ASP A 590 39.00 -5.54 -10.73
CA ASP A 590 37.71 -5.73 -10.09
C ASP A 590 37.82 -6.53 -8.78
N GLY A 591 36.70 -6.72 -8.07
CA GLY A 591 36.61 -7.65 -6.96
C GLY A 591 36.23 -9.06 -7.43
N LYS A 592 36.89 -10.09 -6.90
CA LYS A 592 36.63 -11.50 -7.20
C LYS A 592 35.62 -12.09 -6.21
N LEU A 593 34.65 -12.85 -6.73
CA LEU A 593 33.57 -13.44 -5.93
C LEU A 593 34.08 -14.65 -5.12
N ILE A 594 33.85 -14.62 -3.81
CA ILE A 594 34.22 -15.68 -2.86
C ILE A 594 33.03 -16.63 -2.65
N LEU A 595 31.87 -16.07 -2.32
CA LEU A 595 30.66 -16.81 -1.95
C LEU A 595 29.43 -15.96 -2.25
N LYS A 596 28.39 -16.58 -2.81
CA LYS A 596 27.09 -15.97 -3.10
C LYS A 596 26.00 -16.73 -2.36
N THR A 597 25.09 -16.03 -1.70
CA THR A 597 23.83 -16.63 -1.25
C THR A 597 22.68 -16.30 -2.19
N THR A 598 21.64 -17.13 -2.15
CA THR A 598 20.35 -16.91 -2.79
C THR A 598 19.37 -16.25 -1.83
N HIS A 599 18.24 -15.73 -2.32
CA HIS A 599 17.15 -15.21 -1.50
C HIS A 599 16.54 -16.27 -0.56
N SER A 600 16.69 -17.57 -0.89
CA SER A 600 16.28 -18.72 -0.07
C SER A 600 17.38 -19.18 0.91
N SER A 601 18.48 -18.44 1.04
CA SER A 601 19.63 -18.73 1.93
C SER A 601 20.45 -19.98 1.60
N ALA A 602 20.22 -20.65 0.47
CA ALA A 602 21.21 -21.57 -0.11
C ALA A 602 22.42 -20.78 -0.63
N PHE A 603 23.63 -21.37 -0.62
CA PHE A 603 24.86 -20.69 -1.02
C PHE A 603 25.70 -21.45 -2.05
N GLU A 604 26.43 -20.69 -2.85
CA GLU A 604 27.31 -21.12 -3.95
C GLU A 604 28.70 -20.50 -3.71
N TYR A 605 29.77 -21.25 -3.93
CA TYR A 605 31.14 -20.71 -3.91
C TYR A 605 31.46 -20.06 -5.27
N GLY A 606 32.17 -18.93 -5.26
CA GLY A 606 32.75 -18.36 -6.47
C GLY A 606 34.07 -19.04 -6.83
N THR A 607 34.47 -19.00 -8.11
CA THR A 607 35.66 -19.73 -8.61
C THR A 607 36.95 -19.37 -7.85
N TYR A 608 37.08 -18.10 -7.44
CA TYR A 608 38.21 -17.62 -6.64
C TYR A 608 38.38 -18.36 -5.30
N ALA A 609 37.28 -18.83 -4.70
CA ALA A 609 37.35 -19.63 -3.47
C ALA A 609 37.86 -21.06 -3.72
N GLU A 610 37.85 -21.54 -4.97
CA GLU A 610 38.43 -22.83 -5.35
C GLU A 610 39.88 -22.65 -5.80
N GLU A 611 40.15 -21.65 -6.65
CA GLU A 611 41.48 -21.27 -7.15
C GLU A 611 42.49 -21.02 -6.02
N GLU A 612 42.06 -20.35 -4.94
CA GLU A 612 42.93 -20.00 -3.80
C GLU A 612 42.61 -20.82 -2.53
N GLY A 613 41.96 -21.98 -2.69
CA GLY A 613 41.76 -22.96 -1.60
C GLY A 613 40.84 -22.53 -0.45
N LEU A 614 40.23 -21.33 -0.51
CA LEU A 614 39.38 -20.78 0.54
C LEU A 614 38.12 -21.62 0.82
N ARG A 615 37.62 -22.40 -0.15
CA ARG A 615 36.37 -23.18 -0.07
C ARG A 615 36.27 -24.03 1.20
N GLY A 616 37.35 -24.74 1.57
CA GLY A 616 37.43 -25.56 2.79
C GLY A 616 37.72 -24.79 4.08
N ARG A 617 37.80 -23.46 4.01
CA ARG A 617 38.14 -22.54 5.10
C ARG A 617 37.04 -21.49 5.36
N LEU A 618 36.01 -21.40 4.51
CA LEU A 618 34.94 -20.40 4.60
C LEU A 618 33.75 -20.91 5.43
N GLN A 619 33.35 -20.13 6.44
CA GLN A 619 32.16 -20.35 7.25
C GLN A 619 31.21 -19.15 7.13
N PHE A 620 30.00 -19.38 6.62
CA PHE A 620 28.94 -18.39 6.48
C PHE A 620 27.87 -18.56 7.57
N GLU A 621 27.39 -17.46 8.14
CA GLU A 621 26.32 -17.44 9.13
C GLU A 621 25.36 -16.26 8.87
N ARG A 622 24.06 -16.49 9.06
CA ARG A 622 23.01 -15.45 9.03
C ARG A 622 22.42 -15.32 10.43
N SER A 623 22.43 -14.11 10.97
CA SER A 623 21.85 -13.85 12.30
C SER A 623 20.32 -13.99 12.27
N ALA A 624 19.74 -14.46 13.38
CA ALA A 624 18.29 -14.65 13.54
C ALA A 624 17.49 -13.33 13.39
N SER A 625 18.13 -12.17 13.53
CA SER A 625 17.54 -10.85 13.24
C SER A 625 17.43 -10.53 11.74
N GLY A 626 17.80 -11.46 10.86
CA GLY A 626 17.55 -11.42 9.42
C GLY A 626 18.47 -10.53 8.59
N GLY A 627 18.95 -9.40 9.15
CA GLY A 627 19.72 -8.34 8.47
C GLY A 627 21.22 -8.25 8.76
N LEU A 628 21.78 -9.17 9.56
CA LEU A 628 23.23 -9.31 9.78
C LEU A 628 23.73 -10.64 9.20
N PHE A 629 24.76 -10.56 8.36
CA PHE A 629 25.39 -11.67 7.67
C PHE A 629 26.89 -11.67 7.99
N SER A 630 27.42 -12.83 8.34
CA SER A 630 28.81 -13.00 8.74
C SER A 630 29.50 -14.01 7.82
N LEU A 631 30.70 -13.69 7.37
CA LEU A 631 31.60 -14.61 6.70
C LEU A 631 32.92 -14.66 7.47
N THR A 632 33.32 -15.87 7.87
CA THR A 632 34.60 -16.09 8.55
C THR A 632 35.51 -16.91 7.65
N VAL A 633 36.72 -16.38 7.40
CA VAL A 633 37.80 -17.17 6.78
C VAL A 633 38.62 -17.80 7.90
N GLN A 634 38.57 -19.11 8.03
CA GLN A 634 39.33 -19.88 9.01
C GLN A 634 40.79 -20.05 8.58
N ARG A 635 41.70 -20.23 9.55
CA ARG A 635 43.14 -20.46 9.33
C ARG A 635 43.78 -19.42 8.39
N ALA A 636 43.80 -18.13 8.77
CA ALA A 636 44.27 -17.06 7.88
C ALA A 636 45.74 -17.22 7.43
N GLU A 637 45.99 -17.00 6.14
CA GLU A 637 47.30 -17.02 5.49
C GLU A 637 47.69 -15.60 5.05
N VAL A 638 49.00 -15.30 4.90
CA VAL A 638 49.46 -13.99 4.39
C VAL A 638 48.82 -13.63 3.05
N ARG A 639 48.58 -14.63 2.20
CA ARG A 639 47.89 -14.51 0.89
C ARG A 639 46.46 -13.97 0.99
N ASP A 640 45.77 -14.16 2.11
CA ASP A 640 44.38 -13.70 2.28
C ASP A 640 44.29 -12.17 2.33
N SER A 641 45.37 -11.48 2.72
CA SER A 641 45.41 -10.01 2.82
C SER A 641 44.80 -9.31 1.61
N GLY A 642 43.96 -8.29 1.84
CA GLY A 642 43.18 -7.63 0.78
C GLY A 642 41.94 -6.89 1.28
N SER A 643 41.22 -6.30 0.34
CA SER A 643 40.05 -5.44 0.60
C SER A 643 38.75 -6.23 0.41
N TYR A 644 38.07 -6.57 1.52
CA TYR A 644 36.86 -7.40 1.52
C TYR A 644 35.58 -6.56 1.61
N TYR A 645 34.54 -6.93 0.87
CA TYR A 645 33.21 -6.29 0.94
C TYR A 645 32.08 -7.27 0.60
N CYS A 646 30.85 -6.90 0.93
CA CYS A 646 29.65 -7.59 0.46
C CYS A 646 28.86 -6.72 -0.53
N HIS A 647 28.12 -7.38 -1.42
CA HIS A 647 27.07 -6.83 -2.25
C HIS A 647 25.75 -7.52 -1.86
N VAL A 648 24.73 -6.74 -1.50
CA VAL A 648 23.44 -7.26 -1.05
C VAL A 648 22.38 -6.93 -2.09
N GLU A 649 21.71 -7.95 -2.62
CA GLU A 649 20.51 -7.78 -3.44
C GLU A 649 19.26 -7.93 -2.56
N GLU A 650 18.32 -7.01 -2.67
CA GLU A 650 16.99 -7.11 -2.05
C GLU A 650 16.00 -7.75 -3.05
N TRP A 651 15.35 -8.82 -2.61
CA TRP A 651 14.41 -9.62 -3.39
C TRP A 651 13.02 -9.59 -2.73
N LEU A 652 11.98 -9.41 -3.56
CA LEU A 652 10.58 -9.47 -3.13
C LEU A 652 9.79 -10.47 -4.00
N LEU A 653 8.71 -10.99 -3.41
CA LEU A 653 7.73 -11.79 -4.13
C LEU A 653 6.73 -10.87 -4.84
N SER A 654 6.52 -11.06 -6.14
CA SER A 654 5.46 -10.36 -6.88
C SER A 654 4.07 -10.93 -6.55
N PRO A 655 2.95 -10.21 -6.83
CA PRO A 655 1.60 -10.71 -6.58
C PRO A 655 1.19 -11.93 -7.43
N ASN A 656 2.03 -12.30 -8.40
CA ASN A 656 1.90 -13.51 -9.22
C ASN A 656 2.91 -14.61 -8.79
N HIS A 657 3.42 -14.52 -7.56
CA HIS A 657 4.31 -15.48 -6.90
C HIS A 657 5.68 -15.74 -7.57
N ALA A 658 6.12 -14.85 -8.47
CA ALA A 658 7.50 -14.85 -8.98
C ALA A 658 8.39 -13.91 -8.15
N TRP A 659 9.58 -14.37 -7.75
CA TRP A 659 10.59 -13.53 -7.11
C TRP A 659 11.23 -12.56 -8.10
N TYR A 660 11.45 -11.31 -7.69
CA TYR A 660 12.16 -10.30 -8.48
C TYR A 660 13.18 -9.54 -7.61
N LYS A 661 14.33 -9.20 -8.19
CA LYS A 661 15.28 -8.26 -7.58
C LYS A 661 14.67 -6.86 -7.62
N LEU A 662 14.56 -6.25 -6.45
CA LEU A 662 14.07 -4.88 -6.29
C LEU A 662 15.23 -3.88 -6.39
N ALA A 663 16.33 -4.16 -5.69
CA ALA A 663 17.47 -3.26 -5.52
C ALA A 663 18.75 -4.03 -5.19
N GLU A 664 19.89 -3.35 -5.25
CA GLU A 664 21.18 -3.89 -4.85
C GLU A 664 22.09 -2.81 -4.28
N GLU A 665 22.94 -3.15 -3.30
CA GLU A 665 23.90 -2.19 -2.74
C GLU A 665 25.18 -2.85 -2.16
N VAL A 666 26.32 -2.18 -2.34
CA VAL A 666 27.66 -2.59 -1.87
C VAL A 666 27.96 -2.00 -0.48
N SER A 667 28.61 -2.78 0.40
CA SER A 667 29.06 -2.33 1.73
C SER A 667 30.30 -1.43 1.72
N GLY A 668 30.71 -0.98 2.91
CA GLY A 668 32.07 -0.51 3.15
C GLY A 668 33.10 -1.63 2.92
N ARG A 669 34.33 -1.23 2.57
CA ARG A 669 35.49 -2.14 2.43
C ARG A 669 36.16 -2.38 3.80
N THR A 670 36.52 -3.63 4.05
CA THR A 670 37.30 -4.08 5.21
C THR A 670 38.70 -4.47 4.74
N GLU A 671 39.70 -3.66 5.09
CA GLU A 671 41.10 -3.89 4.74
C GLU A 671 41.73 -4.90 5.72
N VAL A 672 41.99 -6.12 5.25
CA VAL A 672 42.57 -7.19 6.06
C VAL A 672 44.07 -7.30 5.76
N THR A 673 44.89 -7.32 6.82
CA THR A 673 46.34 -7.53 6.72
C THR A 673 46.75 -8.67 7.64
N VAL A 674 47.18 -9.78 7.05
CA VAL A 674 47.66 -10.96 7.75
C VAL A 674 49.19 -10.91 7.85
N LYS A 675 49.74 -11.11 9.06
CA LYS A 675 51.18 -11.06 9.34
C LYS A 675 51.70 -12.39 9.91
N GLN A 676 52.96 -12.69 9.64
CA GLN A 676 53.68 -13.79 10.31
C GLN A 676 53.94 -13.45 11.80
N PRO A 677 54.01 -14.45 12.71
CA PRO A 677 54.31 -14.21 14.13
C PRO A 677 55.68 -13.56 14.34
N ASP A 678 55.84 -12.56 15.20
CA ASP A 678 57.11 -11.82 15.35
C ASP A 678 58.30 -12.74 15.73
N ASN A 679 59.47 -12.47 15.15
CA ASN A 679 60.70 -13.21 15.48
C ASN A 679 61.11 -12.91 16.93
N ARG A 680 61.16 -13.96 17.77
CA ARG A 680 61.55 -13.88 19.18
C ARG A 680 62.53 -14.98 19.60
N LEU A 681 63.22 -15.61 18.64
CA LEU A 681 64.28 -16.58 18.94
C LEU A 681 65.42 -15.90 19.71
N GLN A 682 65.86 -16.52 20.81
CA GLN A 682 67.01 -16.05 21.60
C GLN A 682 67.87 -17.24 22.06
N VAL A 683 69.08 -17.35 21.53
CA VAL A 683 70.10 -18.36 21.89
C VAL A 683 71.12 -17.74 22.84
N SER A 684 71.65 -18.52 23.80
CA SER A 684 72.62 -18.04 24.79
C SER A 684 73.94 -17.60 24.16
N GLN A 685 74.33 -16.34 24.42
CA GLN A 685 75.60 -15.73 23.98
C GLN A 685 76.73 -15.91 25.02
N THR A 686 76.64 -16.96 25.85
CA THR A 686 77.62 -17.26 26.89
C THR A 686 78.88 -17.87 26.28
N HIS A 687 80.01 -17.18 26.41
CA HIS A 687 81.32 -17.73 26.10
C HIS A 687 81.84 -18.55 27.29
N LYS A 688 82.50 -19.68 27.03
CA LYS A 688 83.11 -20.55 28.03
C LYS A 688 84.51 -20.96 27.57
N ASN A 689 85.47 -21.08 28.49
CA ASN A 689 86.78 -21.67 28.21
C ASN A 689 86.94 -22.92 29.10
N MET A 690 87.38 -24.03 28.52
CA MET A 690 87.48 -25.33 29.18
C MET A 690 88.85 -25.94 28.89
N THR A 691 89.51 -26.43 29.94
CA THR A 691 90.78 -27.16 29.86
C THR A 691 90.58 -28.56 30.40
N VAL A 692 90.96 -29.56 29.61
CA VAL A 692 90.64 -30.98 29.83
C VAL A 692 91.90 -31.80 29.53
N LEU A 693 92.13 -32.91 30.22
CA LEU A 693 93.27 -33.79 29.93
C LEU A 693 92.95 -34.77 28.80
N GLU A 694 94.00 -35.27 28.16
CA GLU A 694 93.90 -36.35 27.18
C GLU A 694 93.26 -37.59 27.82
N ASN A 695 92.35 -38.25 27.10
CA ASN A 695 91.48 -39.35 27.55
C ASN A 695 90.34 -38.99 28.53
N GLU A 696 90.15 -37.73 28.95
CA GLU A 696 88.95 -37.29 29.68
C GLU A 696 87.75 -37.02 28.74
N TRP A 697 86.63 -36.49 29.26
CA TRP A 697 85.43 -36.12 28.50
C TRP A 697 84.93 -34.71 28.86
N VAL A 698 84.17 -34.08 27.95
CA VAL A 698 83.65 -32.72 28.12
C VAL A 698 82.26 -32.56 27.49
N THR A 699 81.44 -31.66 28.01
CA THR A 699 80.10 -31.35 27.47
C THR A 699 79.95 -29.87 27.13
N LEU A 700 79.46 -29.59 25.92
CA LEU A 700 79.17 -28.28 25.37
C LEU A 700 77.66 -28.00 25.47
N GLU A 701 77.29 -26.77 25.85
CA GLU A 701 75.90 -26.40 26.16
C GLU A 701 75.31 -25.43 25.13
N CYS A 702 74.14 -25.75 24.58
CA CYS A 702 73.37 -24.90 23.67
C CYS A 702 71.96 -24.66 24.25
N LEU A 703 71.73 -23.45 24.76
CA LEU A 703 70.48 -23.07 25.44
C LEU A 703 69.68 -22.01 24.66
N VAL A 704 68.41 -22.31 24.40
CA VAL A 704 67.42 -21.44 23.79
C VAL A 704 66.54 -20.81 24.87
N LYS A 705 66.68 -19.50 25.08
CA LYS A 705 66.01 -18.71 26.12
C LYS A 705 64.61 -18.26 25.74
N ASN A 706 64.34 -18.05 24.44
CA ASN A 706 63.05 -17.57 23.92
C ASN A 706 62.82 -18.05 22.48
N ARG A 707 61.56 -18.08 22.04
CA ARG A 707 61.10 -18.55 20.72
C ARG A 707 59.83 -17.83 20.26
N SER A 708 59.64 -17.74 18.95
CA SER A 708 58.50 -17.07 18.31
C SER A 708 57.16 -17.76 18.61
N SER A 709 57.13 -19.10 18.69
CA SER A 709 55.97 -19.87 19.16
C SER A 709 56.37 -21.00 20.12
N PRO A 710 55.59 -21.33 21.17
CA PRO A 710 55.83 -22.55 21.95
C PRO A 710 55.71 -23.84 21.11
N SER A 711 54.97 -23.78 19.99
CA SER A 711 54.76 -24.91 19.05
C SER A 711 55.82 -25.02 17.94
N SER A 712 56.89 -24.22 17.98
CA SER A 712 57.95 -24.27 16.97
C SER A 712 58.79 -25.54 17.08
N GLN A 713 59.22 -26.08 15.94
CA GLN A 713 60.29 -27.10 15.91
C GLN A 713 61.65 -26.40 15.80
N LEU A 714 62.65 -26.94 16.48
CA LEU A 714 64.02 -26.41 16.46
C LEU A 714 64.91 -27.39 15.68
N SER A 715 65.84 -26.86 14.88
CA SER A 715 66.98 -27.61 14.34
C SER A 715 68.26 -27.04 14.93
N VAL A 716 69.19 -27.89 15.37
CA VAL A 716 70.39 -27.45 16.10
C VAL A 716 71.63 -28.10 15.51
N GLU A 717 72.48 -27.30 14.89
CA GLU A 717 73.76 -27.70 14.30
C GLU A 717 74.91 -27.31 15.22
N TRP A 718 75.86 -28.21 15.43
CA TRP A 718 77.09 -27.96 16.17
C TRP A 718 78.29 -27.88 15.23
N SER A 719 79.17 -26.93 15.51
CA SER A 719 80.31 -26.62 14.66
C SER A 719 81.55 -26.21 15.44
N VAL A 720 82.72 -26.42 14.84
CA VAL A 720 84.04 -26.13 15.41
C VAL A 720 84.92 -25.35 14.44
N TRP A 721 85.73 -24.44 14.98
CA TRP A 721 86.89 -23.85 14.34
C TRP A 721 88.14 -24.41 15.00
N ARG A 722 88.91 -25.24 14.27
CA ARG A 722 90.17 -25.82 14.76
C ARG A 722 91.33 -24.85 14.56
N PRO A 723 92.31 -24.74 15.48
CA PRO A 723 93.49 -23.90 15.28
C PRO A 723 94.25 -24.33 14.02
N GLY A 724 94.60 -23.36 13.16
CA GLY A 724 95.27 -23.60 11.88
C GLY A 724 94.34 -23.90 10.70
N ARG A 725 93.02 -24.00 10.89
CA ARG A 725 92.02 -24.02 9.81
C ARG A 725 91.20 -22.73 9.83
N ALA A 726 90.90 -22.17 8.66
CA ALA A 726 90.12 -20.94 8.54
C ALA A 726 88.59 -21.18 8.55
N ASP A 727 88.17 -22.31 7.98
CA ASP A 727 86.75 -22.63 7.78
C ASP A 727 86.10 -23.27 9.02
N ARG A 728 84.77 -23.12 9.10
CA ARG A 728 83.94 -23.71 10.15
C ARG A 728 83.52 -25.13 9.78
N GLU A 729 83.96 -26.11 10.54
CA GLU A 729 83.58 -27.51 10.38
C GLU A 729 82.24 -27.81 11.08
N VAL A 730 81.29 -28.43 10.38
CA VAL A 730 80.06 -28.96 11.00
C VAL A 730 80.34 -30.37 11.52
N LEU A 731 80.05 -30.61 12.81
CA LEU A 731 80.28 -31.89 13.46
C LEU A 731 79.04 -32.79 13.44
N ALA A 732 77.92 -32.26 13.92
CA ALA A 732 76.65 -32.95 13.99
C ALA A 732 75.49 -31.95 14.01
N TRP A 733 74.30 -32.38 13.58
CA TRP A 733 73.08 -31.60 13.79
C TRP A 733 71.88 -32.47 14.15
N LEU A 734 71.01 -31.92 14.98
CA LEU A 734 69.69 -32.44 15.29
C LEU A 734 68.68 -31.81 14.31
N SER A 735 67.97 -32.64 13.55
CA SER A 735 66.90 -32.19 12.65
C SER A 735 65.66 -31.76 13.44
N ARG A 736 64.72 -31.08 12.77
CA ARG A 736 63.38 -30.75 13.31
C ARG A 736 62.60 -31.98 13.81
N GLN A 737 62.94 -33.17 13.32
CA GLN A 737 62.33 -34.46 13.68
C GLN A 737 63.10 -35.15 14.83
N SER A 738 63.97 -34.43 15.54
CA SER A 738 64.89 -34.96 16.56
C SER A 738 65.78 -36.09 16.05
N THR A 739 66.10 -36.10 14.75
CA THR A 739 67.01 -37.09 14.14
C THR A 739 68.44 -36.55 14.18
N LEU A 740 69.37 -37.33 14.72
CA LEU A 740 70.79 -37.00 14.74
C LEU A 740 71.43 -37.29 13.38
N HIS A 741 72.14 -36.31 12.84
CA HIS A 741 72.98 -36.42 11.66
C HIS A 741 74.41 -35.95 11.97
N TYR A 742 75.37 -36.46 11.22
CA TYR A 742 76.79 -36.10 11.34
C TYR A 742 77.25 -35.34 10.08
N GLY A 743 78.20 -34.43 10.23
CA GLY A 743 78.82 -33.66 9.14
C GLY A 743 79.72 -34.49 8.21
N GLU A 744 80.60 -33.82 7.48
CA GLU A 744 81.46 -34.48 6.49
C GLU A 744 82.54 -35.37 7.15
N PRO A 745 82.86 -36.55 6.56
CA PRO A 745 83.86 -37.46 7.12
C PRO A 745 85.25 -36.83 7.36
N ALA A 746 85.64 -35.84 6.56
CA ALA A 746 86.91 -35.13 6.69
C ALA A 746 87.00 -34.19 7.91
N ALA A 747 85.85 -33.74 8.43
CA ALA A 747 85.75 -32.97 9.67
C ALA A 747 85.64 -33.87 10.91
N LEU A 748 85.11 -35.08 10.74
CA LEU A 748 84.87 -36.03 11.84
C LEU A 748 86.05 -36.97 12.10
N GLY A 749 86.59 -37.66 11.09
CA GLY A 749 87.59 -38.71 11.32
C GLY A 749 87.12 -39.72 12.38
N ASP A 750 87.95 -39.94 13.41
CA ASP A 750 87.62 -40.77 14.57
C ASP A 750 86.55 -40.15 15.51
N LEU A 751 86.50 -38.82 15.62
CA LEU A 751 85.65 -38.07 16.57
C LEU A 751 84.18 -38.49 16.52
N ARG A 752 83.69 -39.00 15.37
CA ARG A 752 82.32 -39.53 15.21
C ARG A 752 81.97 -40.61 16.25
N GLY A 753 82.90 -41.49 16.62
CA GLY A 753 82.67 -42.53 17.63
C GLY A 753 82.59 -41.98 19.07
N ARG A 754 83.04 -40.74 19.27
CA ARG A 754 83.21 -40.09 20.58
C ARG A 754 82.24 -38.92 20.82
N LEU A 755 81.46 -38.50 19.81
CA LEU A 755 80.42 -37.48 19.94
C LEU A 755 79.07 -38.09 20.37
N HIS A 756 78.55 -37.62 21.51
CA HIS A 756 77.18 -37.90 21.96
C HIS A 756 76.35 -36.61 21.98
N LEU A 757 75.09 -36.65 21.53
CA LEU A 757 74.20 -35.49 21.49
C LEU A 757 72.89 -35.77 22.24
N GLU A 758 72.59 -34.95 23.23
CA GLU A 758 71.39 -35.05 24.06
C GLU A 758 70.52 -33.78 23.98
N SER A 759 69.24 -33.93 24.35
CA SER A 759 68.29 -32.81 24.49
C SER A 759 67.43 -33.01 25.74
N PRO A 760 68.01 -32.92 26.97
CA PRO A 760 67.34 -33.34 28.21
C PRO A 760 66.17 -32.45 28.63
N ALA A 761 66.06 -31.22 28.11
CA ALA A 761 64.95 -30.31 28.39
C ALA A 761 64.55 -29.49 27.15
N PRO A 762 63.29 -29.01 27.03
CA PRO A 762 62.82 -28.28 25.85
C PRO A 762 63.58 -26.95 25.61
N GLY A 763 64.53 -26.96 24.67
CA GLY A 763 65.39 -25.82 24.34
C GLY A 763 66.81 -25.90 24.90
N LEU A 764 67.17 -26.98 25.60
CA LEU A 764 68.53 -27.28 26.05
C LEU A 764 69.07 -28.48 25.25
N PHE A 765 70.20 -28.27 24.57
CA PHE A 765 70.87 -29.28 23.76
C PHE A 765 72.34 -29.38 24.22
N LEU A 766 72.83 -30.60 24.40
CA LEU A 766 74.16 -30.89 24.92
C LEU A 766 74.96 -31.72 23.91
N LEU A 767 76.20 -31.32 23.61
CA LEU A 767 77.14 -32.10 22.81
C LEU A 767 78.31 -32.54 23.69
N SER A 768 78.40 -33.83 23.98
CA SER A 768 79.50 -34.43 24.74
C SER A 768 80.57 -35.00 23.81
N ILE A 769 81.83 -34.82 24.18
CA ILE A 769 83.00 -35.41 23.53
C ILE A 769 83.68 -36.32 24.56
N HIS A 770 83.80 -37.61 24.25
CA HIS A 770 84.51 -38.60 25.06
C HIS A 770 85.94 -38.82 24.57
N ASN A 771 86.78 -39.42 25.42
CA ASN A 771 88.19 -39.75 25.19
C ASN A 771 88.92 -38.64 24.41
N CYS A 772 88.95 -37.43 24.98
CA CYS A 772 89.44 -36.22 24.32
C CYS A 772 90.90 -36.38 23.89
N THR A 773 91.22 -35.95 22.67
CA THR A 773 92.58 -35.93 22.13
C THR A 773 93.05 -34.49 21.95
N VAL A 774 94.36 -34.23 21.90
CA VAL A 774 94.90 -32.88 21.64
C VAL A 774 94.28 -32.24 20.36
N ARG A 775 93.94 -33.06 19.36
CA ARG A 775 93.33 -32.65 18.07
C ARG A 775 91.89 -32.12 18.17
N ASP A 776 91.20 -32.39 19.29
CA ASP A 776 89.84 -31.93 19.56
C ASP A 776 89.82 -30.51 20.17
N SER A 777 91.00 -29.91 20.41
CA SER A 777 91.11 -28.51 20.81
C SER A 777 90.58 -27.56 19.71
N GLY A 778 89.77 -26.58 20.09
CA GLY A 778 89.14 -25.65 19.15
C GLY A 778 88.07 -24.76 19.77
N ALA A 779 87.55 -23.83 18.98
CA ALA A 779 86.40 -23.00 19.36
C ALA A 779 85.11 -23.65 18.83
N TYR A 780 84.11 -23.86 19.69
CA TYR A 780 82.85 -24.53 19.37
C TYR A 780 81.65 -23.58 19.49
N SER A 781 80.64 -23.74 18.63
CA SER A 781 79.32 -23.11 18.81
C SER A 781 78.18 -23.94 18.22
N CYS A 782 76.96 -23.67 18.68
CA CYS A 782 75.74 -24.17 18.07
C CYS A 782 75.04 -23.10 17.22
N ARG A 783 74.29 -23.57 16.22
CA ARG A 783 73.42 -22.79 15.34
C ARG A 783 72.00 -23.34 15.44
N VAL A 784 71.07 -22.51 15.90
CA VAL A 784 69.67 -22.89 16.10
C VAL A 784 68.81 -22.24 15.04
N GLU A 785 68.01 -23.04 14.33
CA GLU A 785 66.94 -22.57 13.46
C GLU A 785 65.58 -22.82 14.11
N GLU A 786 64.72 -21.79 14.18
CA GLU A 786 63.32 -21.92 14.57
C GLU A 786 62.45 -22.12 13.34
N TRP A 787 61.67 -23.19 13.31
CA TRP A 787 60.74 -23.53 12.23
C TRP A 787 59.29 -23.52 12.71
N LEU A 788 58.42 -22.92 11.91
CA LEU A 788 56.98 -22.86 12.13
C LEU A 788 56.25 -23.62 11.03
N LEU A 789 55.06 -24.14 11.37
CA LEU A 789 54.10 -24.69 10.44
C LEU A 789 53.17 -23.57 9.97
N ASP A 790 53.04 -23.37 8.66
CA ASP A 790 52.05 -22.45 8.09
C ASP A 790 50.62 -23.04 8.14
N PRO A 791 49.56 -22.23 7.88
CA PRO A 791 48.17 -22.71 7.93
C PRO A 791 47.84 -23.79 6.87
N SER A 792 48.73 -23.97 5.89
CA SER A 792 48.67 -24.94 4.79
C SER A 792 49.48 -26.21 5.08
N GLU A 793 49.91 -26.41 6.34
CA GLU A 793 50.68 -27.55 6.85
C GLU A 793 52.10 -27.70 6.28
N ARG A 794 52.71 -26.60 5.81
CA ARG A 794 54.09 -26.57 5.33
C ARG A 794 55.04 -25.89 6.33
N TRP A 795 56.20 -26.50 6.54
CA TRP A 795 57.24 -25.96 7.43
C TRP A 795 58.04 -24.83 6.75
N TYR A 796 58.21 -23.71 7.45
CA TYR A 796 59.07 -22.59 7.05
C TYR A 796 60.02 -22.17 8.18
N LYS A 797 61.25 -21.76 7.83
CA LYS A 797 62.20 -21.19 8.80
C LYS A 797 61.74 -19.78 9.18
N ARG A 798 61.50 -19.55 10.47
CA ARG A 798 61.12 -18.24 11.00
C ARG A 798 62.30 -17.42 11.47
N ALA A 799 63.29 -18.07 12.08
CA ALA A 799 64.45 -17.43 12.68
C ALA A 799 65.68 -18.35 12.67
N GLU A 800 66.86 -17.74 12.82
CA GLU A 800 68.15 -18.42 12.94
C GLU A 800 69.06 -17.61 13.85
N GLN A 801 69.79 -18.27 14.77
CA GLN A 801 70.77 -17.61 15.63
C GLN A 801 71.89 -18.57 16.08
N LEU A 802 73.10 -18.03 16.23
CA LEU A 802 74.28 -18.72 16.77
C LEU A 802 74.38 -18.55 18.30
N SER A 803 75.04 -19.47 19.00
CA SER A 803 75.45 -19.31 20.40
C SER A 803 76.72 -18.48 20.56
N GLY A 804 77.03 -18.16 21.82
CA GLY A 804 78.39 -17.80 22.22
C GLY A 804 79.38 -18.94 21.95
N ILE A 805 80.67 -18.59 21.93
CA ILE A 805 81.76 -19.52 21.58
C ILE A 805 82.31 -20.19 22.83
N SER A 806 82.40 -21.52 22.80
CA SER A 806 83.01 -22.34 23.85
C SER A 806 84.38 -22.85 23.39
N THR A 807 85.46 -22.36 23.98
CA THR A 807 86.84 -22.76 23.66
C THR A 807 87.24 -23.99 24.45
N LEU A 808 87.65 -25.06 23.78
CA LEU A 808 88.19 -26.29 24.36
C LEU A 808 89.69 -26.38 24.10
N THR A 809 90.46 -26.67 25.14
CA THR A 809 91.91 -26.94 25.05
C THR A 809 92.22 -28.26 25.76
N VAL A 810 92.71 -29.25 25.02
CA VAL A 810 93.09 -30.57 25.55
C VAL A 810 94.61 -30.63 25.76
N ARG A 811 95.06 -31.20 26.88
CA ARG A 811 96.49 -31.29 27.26
C ARG A 811 96.95 -32.72 27.54
N GLN A 812 98.22 -33.00 27.25
CA GLN A 812 98.86 -34.29 27.59
C GLN A 812 99.29 -34.33 29.08
N PRO A 813 99.59 -35.52 29.64
CA PRO A 813 100.16 -35.67 30.99
C PRO A 813 101.59 -35.10 31.11
N ASP A 814 101.97 -34.68 32.32
CA ASP A 814 103.30 -34.12 32.61
C ASP A 814 104.39 -35.23 32.78
N PRO A 815 105.61 -35.04 32.23
CA PRO A 815 106.71 -36.02 32.34
C PRO A 815 107.38 -36.03 33.74
N THR A 816 107.57 -37.22 34.31
CA THR A 816 108.20 -37.44 35.64
C THR A 816 109.05 -38.72 35.73
N LEU A 817 109.69 -39.15 34.64
CA LEU A 817 110.71 -40.21 34.65
C LEU A 817 111.90 -39.82 35.56
N GLN A 818 112.39 -40.78 36.36
CA GLN A 818 113.68 -40.71 37.08
C GLN A 818 114.40 -42.07 37.05
N VAL A 819 115.74 -42.08 36.92
CA VAL A 819 116.61 -43.26 36.82
C VAL A 819 117.72 -43.20 37.89
N ASP A 820 118.19 -44.36 38.34
CA ASP A 820 119.25 -44.46 39.36
C ASP A 820 120.61 -43.99 38.82
N THR A 821 121.14 -42.94 39.44
CA THR A 821 122.39 -42.27 39.06
C THR A 821 123.60 -42.69 39.91
N ALA A 822 123.46 -43.68 40.79
CA ALA A 822 124.56 -44.17 41.63
C ALA A 822 125.69 -44.81 40.81
N THR A 823 126.94 -44.39 41.06
CA THR A 823 128.14 -45.02 40.50
C THR A 823 128.57 -46.23 41.35
N THR A 824 129.04 -47.29 40.70
CA THR A 824 129.45 -48.53 41.39
C THR A 824 130.72 -49.14 40.79
N ASN A 825 131.57 -49.74 41.63
CA ASN A 825 132.82 -50.37 41.21
C ASN A 825 132.78 -51.88 41.48
N LEU A 826 133.20 -52.70 40.52
CA LEU A 826 132.99 -54.15 40.54
C LEU A 826 134.25 -54.89 40.06
N THR A 827 134.88 -55.67 40.96
CA THR A 827 136.06 -56.49 40.66
C THR A 827 135.69 -57.96 40.44
N VAL A 828 136.32 -58.59 39.45
CA VAL A 828 135.94 -59.89 38.88
C VAL A 828 137.21 -60.71 38.62
N GLN A 829 137.21 -62.03 38.83
CA GLN A 829 138.34 -62.88 38.39
C GLN A 829 138.17 -63.28 36.91
N GLU A 830 139.26 -63.51 36.19
CA GLU A 830 139.18 -63.95 34.79
C GLU A 830 138.27 -65.19 34.65
N LYS A 831 137.35 -65.15 33.67
CA LYS A 831 136.31 -66.15 33.35
C LYS A 831 135.08 -66.19 34.27
N GLU A 832 134.97 -65.34 35.28
CA GLU A 832 133.71 -65.14 36.03
C GLU A 832 132.70 -64.29 35.23
N SER A 833 131.61 -63.83 35.86
CA SER A 833 130.51 -63.07 35.23
C SER A 833 130.01 -61.92 36.11
N PHE A 834 129.73 -60.76 35.53
CA PHE A 834 129.28 -59.56 36.26
C PHE A 834 127.92 -59.02 35.79
N PRO A 835 127.06 -58.53 36.70
CA PRO A 835 125.80 -57.86 36.36
C PRO A 835 125.97 -56.34 36.19
N LEU A 836 125.19 -55.76 35.29
CA LEU A 836 124.98 -54.33 35.07
C LEU A 836 123.49 -54.04 35.27
N ASP A 837 123.14 -53.41 36.39
CA ASP A 837 121.75 -53.13 36.76
C ASP A 837 121.31 -51.74 36.28
N CYS A 838 120.03 -51.64 35.94
CA CYS A 838 119.38 -50.45 35.42
C CYS A 838 118.02 -50.28 36.12
N SER A 839 117.91 -49.27 36.98
CA SER A 839 116.78 -49.09 37.91
C SER A 839 116.06 -47.76 37.67
N ILE A 840 114.75 -47.81 37.50
CA ILE A 840 113.87 -46.65 37.31
C ILE A 840 113.19 -46.29 38.64
N LEU A 841 113.36 -45.05 39.08
CA LEU A 841 112.90 -44.54 40.37
C LEU A 841 111.47 -43.97 40.31
N SER A 842 111.11 -43.26 39.23
CA SER A 842 109.74 -42.75 39.01
C SER A 842 109.33 -42.80 37.54
N ARG A 843 108.02 -42.62 37.29
CA ARG A 843 107.38 -42.76 35.97
C ARG A 843 106.13 -41.89 35.87
N SER A 844 105.85 -41.39 34.68
CA SER A 844 104.76 -40.44 34.40
C SER A 844 103.38 -41.08 34.43
N SER A 845 103.27 -42.38 34.18
CA SER A 845 102.00 -43.11 34.17
C SER A 845 102.15 -44.56 34.63
N PRO A 846 101.11 -45.18 35.23
CA PRO A 846 101.09 -46.62 35.45
C PRO A 846 101.15 -47.43 34.14
N GLU A 847 100.72 -46.86 33.01
CA GLU A 847 100.63 -47.51 31.70
C GLU A 847 101.92 -47.40 30.86
N SER A 848 102.87 -46.59 31.31
CA SER A 848 104.16 -46.34 30.64
C SER A 848 104.93 -47.61 30.27
N ARG A 849 105.51 -47.60 29.08
CA ARG A 849 106.47 -48.59 28.60
C ARG A 849 107.88 -47.99 28.61
N PHE A 850 108.88 -48.85 28.83
CA PHE A 850 110.28 -48.44 28.93
C PHE A 850 111.14 -49.16 27.91
N ALA A 851 111.86 -48.41 27.08
CA ALA A 851 112.99 -48.92 26.32
C ALA A 851 114.26 -48.75 27.16
N VAL A 852 115.20 -49.70 27.10
CA VAL A 852 116.45 -49.68 27.90
C VAL A 852 117.63 -50.11 27.05
N THR A 853 118.74 -49.36 27.08
CA THR A 853 119.99 -49.69 26.38
C THR A 853 121.18 -49.62 27.34
N TRP A 854 122.08 -50.60 27.30
CA TRP A 854 123.36 -50.58 28.01
C TRP A 854 124.49 -50.15 27.06
N TYR A 855 125.38 -49.29 27.52
CA TYR A 855 126.58 -48.84 26.82
C TYR A 855 127.84 -49.24 27.58
N SER A 856 128.92 -49.49 26.85
CA SER A 856 130.29 -49.58 27.35
C SER A 856 131.04 -48.32 26.89
N LEU A 857 131.71 -47.65 27.83
CA LEU A 857 132.37 -46.36 27.64
C LEU A 857 133.88 -46.58 27.59
N ARG A 858 134.53 -46.11 26.51
CA ARG A 858 135.94 -46.39 26.20
C ARG A 858 136.66 -45.10 25.82
N ALA A 859 137.82 -44.86 26.42
CA ALA A 859 138.71 -43.76 26.03
C ALA A 859 139.56 -44.16 24.80
N LYS A 860 139.87 -43.18 23.96
CA LYS A 860 140.44 -43.34 22.62
C LYS A 860 141.94 -43.06 22.63
N GLU A 861 142.77 -43.97 22.13
CA GLU A 861 144.22 -43.73 22.03
C GLU A 861 144.54 -42.76 20.88
N ALA A 862 145.35 -41.73 21.16
CA ALA A 862 145.67 -40.68 20.20
C ALA A 862 146.66 -41.14 19.11
N GLY A 863 146.32 -40.89 17.83
CA GLY A 863 147.15 -41.21 16.67
C GLY A 863 147.20 -40.07 15.65
N ASP A 864 148.39 -39.82 15.09
CA ASP A 864 148.71 -38.63 14.29
C ASP A 864 147.77 -38.34 13.10
N ARG A 865 147.06 -37.21 13.16
CA ARG A 865 147.12 -36.14 12.13
C ARG A 865 146.43 -34.85 12.57
N ALA A 866 147.13 -33.73 12.43
CA ALA A 866 146.67 -32.40 12.81
C ALA A 866 146.08 -31.59 11.64
N GLU A 867 145.60 -30.38 11.96
CA GLU A 867 145.18 -29.27 11.07
C GLU A 867 143.77 -29.34 10.45
N GLN A 868 142.72 -29.06 11.25
CA GLN A 868 142.04 -27.72 11.27
C GLN A 868 140.71 -27.75 12.05
N GLY A 869 140.54 -26.84 13.01
CA GLY A 869 139.28 -26.58 13.73
C GLY A 869 139.47 -26.53 15.25
N GLU A 870 138.99 -25.48 15.90
CA GLU A 870 139.19 -25.24 17.35
C GLU A 870 138.23 -26.09 18.20
N GLU A 871 138.74 -26.58 19.33
CA GLU A 871 138.09 -27.53 20.23
C GLU A 871 137.07 -26.84 21.17
N GLU A 872 135.82 -27.29 21.13
CA GLU A 872 135.20 -27.89 22.32
C GLU A 872 134.81 -29.33 21.93
N GLU A 873 135.82 -30.17 21.69
CA GLU A 873 135.61 -31.61 21.70
C GLU A 873 135.30 -32.01 23.15
N GLU A 874 134.01 -32.15 23.48
CA GLU A 874 133.62 -33.07 24.55
C GLU A 874 134.33 -34.40 24.27
N GLU A 875 134.96 -35.03 25.27
CA GLU A 875 135.63 -36.31 25.09
C GLU A 875 134.60 -37.34 24.60
N GLU A 876 134.54 -37.60 23.29
CA GLU A 876 133.70 -38.65 22.70
C GLU A 876 134.22 -40.02 23.16
N GLU A 877 133.83 -40.40 24.38
CA GLU A 877 133.84 -41.78 24.85
C GLU A 877 133.25 -42.63 23.75
N GLU A 878 133.98 -43.63 23.26
CA GLU A 878 133.51 -44.44 22.15
C GLU A 878 132.43 -45.42 22.67
N ARG A 879 131.18 -44.93 22.71
CA ARG A 879 130.04 -45.56 23.40
C ARG A 879 129.52 -46.78 22.63
N GLU A 880 130.16 -47.91 22.86
CA GLU A 880 129.76 -49.20 22.32
C GLU A 880 128.43 -49.65 22.96
N ALA A 881 127.34 -49.69 22.20
CA ALA A 881 126.07 -50.25 22.67
C ALA A 881 126.21 -51.76 22.88
N VAL A 882 126.09 -52.20 24.13
CA VAL A 882 126.23 -53.62 24.52
C VAL A 882 124.95 -54.38 24.19
N LEU A 883 123.78 -53.79 24.53
CA LEU A 883 122.46 -54.33 24.19
C LEU A 883 121.39 -53.22 24.28
N SER A 884 120.49 -53.14 23.31
CA SER A 884 119.24 -52.37 23.38
C SER A 884 118.02 -53.27 23.49
N VAL A 885 117.01 -52.81 24.24
CA VAL A 885 115.71 -53.46 24.43
C VAL A 885 114.60 -52.42 24.20
N GLY A 886 113.75 -52.62 23.20
CA GLY A 886 112.64 -51.73 22.88
C GLY A 886 111.52 -51.70 23.94
N PRO A 887 110.57 -50.74 23.86
CA PRO A 887 109.43 -50.65 24.79
C PRO A 887 108.44 -51.82 24.65
N ASP A 888 108.52 -52.51 23.52
CA ASP A 888 107.88 -53.76 23.11
C ASP A 888 108.73 -55.02 23.40
N ALA A 889 109.88 -54.85 24.07
CA ALA A 889 110.83 -55.88 24.46
C ALA A 889 111.55 -56.63 23.31
N ILE A 890 111.69 -55.99 22.15
CA ILE A 890 112.54 -56.48 21.05
C ILE A 890 114.01 -56.12 21.33
N PHE A 891 114.93 -57.07 21.10
CA PHE A 891 116.37 -56.89 21.29
C PHE A 891 117.07 -56.36 20.03
N SER A 892 118.12 -55.55 20.20
CA SER A 892 119.10 -55.29 19.13
C SER A 892 119.94 -56.54 18.83
N PRO A 893 120.57 -56.64 17.64
CA PRO A 893 121.63 -57.61 17.40
C PRO A 893 122.79 -57.43 18.40
N GLU A 894 123.42 -58.54 18.81
CA GLU A 894 124.62 -58.52 19.64
C GLU A 894 125.84 -58.13 18.78
N ALA A 895 126.64 -57.16 19.24
CA ALA A 895 127.88 -56.76 18.54
C ALA A 895 129.02 -57.75 18.84
N GLY A 896 129.89 -58.02 17.85
CA GLY A 896 130.69 -59.25 17.78
C GLY A 896 131.65 -59.59 18.95
N ARG A 897 132.01 -58.65 19.84
CA ARG A 897 132.78 -58.98 21.07
C ARG A 897 131.90 -59.57 22.19
N TRP A 898 130.59 -59.38 22.10
CA TRP A 898 129.58 -59.75 23.08
C TRP A 898 128.77 -60.98 22.68
N GLU A 899 128.85 -61.39 21.42
CA GLU A 899 128.03 -62.46 20.83
C GLU A 899 128.09 -63.76 21.65
N GLY A 900 126.94 -64.20 22.16
CA GLY A 900 126.81 -65.38 23.02
C GLY A 900 127.36 -65.22 24.45
N ARG A 901 127.84 -64.03 24.84
CA ARG A 901 128.35 -63.70 26.19
C ARG A 901 127.37 -62.87 27.02
N LEU A 902 126.24 -62.43 26.47
CA LEU A 902 125.25 -61.62 27.19
C LEU A 902 124.10 -62.44 27.75
N ARG A 903 123.58 -61.99 28.91
CA ARG A 903 122.35 -62.51 29.50
C ARG A 903 121.52 -61.38 30.12
N PHE A 904 120.51 -60.94 29.37
CA PHE A 904 119.50 -60.01 29.86
C PHE A 904 118.50 -60.69 30.82
N GLN A 905 118.05 -59.96 31.84
CA GLN A 905 116.96 -60.30 32.73
C GLN A 905 116.14 -59.06 33.08
N ARG A 906 114.84 -59.05 32.78
CA ARG A 906 113.91 -58.07 33.36
C ARG A 906 113.49 -58.55 34.75
N LEU A 907 113.92 -57.86 35.80
CA LEU A 907 113.67 -58.26 37.19
C LEU A 907 112.35 -57.68 37.74
N SER A 908 111.91 -56.53 37.23
CA SER A 908 110.59 -55.97 37.53
C SER A 908 110.07 -55.09 36.38
N ALA A 909 108.95 -54.39 36.58
CA ALA A 909 108.51 -53.35 35.65
C ALA A 909 109.56 -52.23 35.46
N VAL A 910 110.37 -51.97 36.49
CA VAL A 910 111.29 -50.82 36.61
C VAL A 910 112.76 -51.21 36.82
N LEU A 911 113.08 -52.49 37.01
CA LEU A 911 114.45 -52.98 37.21
C LEU A 911 114.83 -53.99 36.12
N PHE A 912 115.94 -53.72 35.46
CA PHE A 912 116.49 -54.50 34.36
C PHE A 912 117.97 -54.81 34.64
N ARG A 913 118.43 -56.01 34.28
CA ARG A 913 119.80 -56.49 34.52
C ARG A 913 120.39 -57.05 33.23
N LEU A 914 121.59 -56.64 32.87
CA LEU A 914 122.41 -57.26 31.83
C LEU A 914 123.60 -57.94 32.48
N THR A 915 123.76 -59.26 32.32
CA THR A 915 124.92 -59.98 32.86
C THR A 915 125.89 -60.33 31.73
N VAL A 916 127.16 -59.96 31.88
CA VAL A 916 128.25 -60.36 30.97
C VAL A 916 128.86 -61.65 31.51
N LEU A 917 128.99 -62.66 30.65
CA LEU A 917 129.49 -64.00 30.95
C LEU A 917 130.91 -64.17 30.39
N GLN A 918 131.76 -64.91 31.10
CA GLN A 918 133.15 -65.17 30.72
C GLN A 918 133.95 -63.86 30.53
N ALA A 919 134.10 -63.09 31.62
CA ALA A 919 134.86 -61.85 31.63
C ALA A 919 136.34 -62.09 31.31
N GLY A 920 136.85 -61.44 30.27
CA GLY A 920 138.27 -61.37 29.95
C GLY A 920 138.84 -59.98 30.25
N GLY A 921 140.17 -59.83 30.23
CA GLY A 921 140.82 -58.55 30.56
C GLY A 921 140.30 -57.33 29.78
N ALA A 922 139.93 -57.53 28.51
CA ALA A 922 139.37 -56.49 27.63
C ALA A 922 137.95 -56.00 28.01
N ASP A 923 137.25 -56.69 28.92
CA ASP A 923 135.93 -56.28 29.43
C ASP A 923 136.04 -55.34 30.65
N THR A 924 137.26 -55.03 31.08
CA THR A 924 137.55 -53.91 32.00
C THR A 924 137.12 -52.58 31.36
N GLY A 925 136.33 -51.77 32.06
CA GLY A 925 135.82 -50.49 31.54
C GLY A 925 134.61 -49.97 32.32
N ASN A 926 134.10 -48.81 31.90
CA ASN A 926 132.89 -48.20 32.46
C ASN A 926 131.66 -48.59 31.63
N TYR A 927 130.50 -48.67 32.27
CA TYR A 927 129.22 -48.99 31.63
C TYR A 927 128.08 -48.12 32.17
N SER A 928 127.12 -47.72 31.34
CA SER A 928 125.88 -47.03 31.77
C SER A 928 124.64 -47.68 31.14
N CYS A 929 123.44 -47.34 31.61
CA CYS A 929 122.19 -47.63 30.92
C CYS A 929 121.36 -46.37 30.65
N ARG A 930 120.67 -46.34 29.51
CA ARG A 930 119.77 -45.27 29.07
C ARG A 930 118.34 -45.79 29.00
N VAL A 931 117.38 -44.99 29.47
CA VAL A 931 115.95 -45.34 29.55
C VAL A 931 115.12 -44.33 28.77
N GLU A 932 114.12 -44.80 28.02
CA GLU A 932 113.08 -43.95 27.43
C GLU A 932 111.69 -44.35 27.94
N GLU A 933 110.84 -43.38 28.25
CA GLU A 933 109.44 -43.60 28.63
C GLU A 933 108.49 -43.33 27.47
N TRP A 934 107.61 -44.28 27.19
CA TRP A 934 106.66 -44.28 26.08
C TRP A 934 105.22 -44.49 26.57
N LEU A 935 104.27 -43.73 26.00
CA LEU A 935 102.83 -43.80 26.27
C LEU A 935 102.02 -43.82 24.97
N ALA A 936 100.80 -44.35 25.02
CA ALA A 936 99.88 -44.36 23.89
C ALA A 936 98.87 -43.20 23.99
N ASP A 937 98.53 -42.59 22.86
CA ASP A 937 97.37 -41.71 22.77
C ASP A 937 96.05 -42.52 22.74
N PRO A 938 94.86 -41.88 22.87
CA PRO A 938 93.58 -42.59 22.80
C PRO A 938 93.29 -43.32 21.47
N ASN A 939 94.09 -43.08 20.42
CA ASN A 939 94.03 -43.79 19.13
C ASN A 939 94.97 -45.02 19.08
N GLY A 940 95.74 -45.28 20.15
CA GLY A 940 96.72 -46.36 20.25
C GLY A 940 98.10 -46.04 19.67
N VAL A 941 98.39 -44.77 19.36
CA VAL A 941 99.68 -44.34 18.79
C VAL A 941 100.68 -44.07 19.92
N TRP A 942 101.77 -44.83 19.95
CA TRP A 942 102.84 -44.66 20.93
C TRP A 942 103.70 -43.42 20.63
N TYR A 943 103.92 -42.60 21.65
CA TYR A 943 104.83 -41.45 21.64
C TYR A 943 105.76 -41.51 22.86
N ARG A 944 106.99 -40.98 22.71
CA ARG A 944 107.96 -40.88 23.79
C ARG A 944 107.66 -39.65 24.63
N LEU A 945 107.46 -39.82 25.94
CA LEU A 945 107.17 -38.74 26.88
C LEU A 945 108.45 -38.23 27.59
N ALA A 946 109.41 -39.11 27.90
CA ALA A 946 110.65 -38.75 28.59
C ALA A 946 111.85 -39.66 28.22
N GLN A 947 113.07 -39.26 28.58
CA GLN A 947 114.32 -40.01 28.38
C GLN A 947 115.35 -39.60 29.46
N GLU A 948 116.17 -40.55 29.92
CA GLU A 948 117.21 -40.33 30.95
C GLU A 948 118.34 -41.39 30.88
N GLU A 949 119.39 -41.25 31.69
CA GLU A 949 120.56 -42.16 31.74
C GLU A 949 121.05 -42.38 33.18
N SER A 950 121.64 -43.54 33.46
CA SER A 950 122.07 -44.00 34.79
C SER A 950 123.49 -43.56 35.18
N GLY A 951 123.86 -43.88 36.42
CA GLY A 951 125.23 -43.84 36.88
C GLY A 951 126.14 -44.85 36.16
N MET A 952 127.45 -44.62 36.26
CA MET A 952 128.49 -45.48 35.68
C MET A 952 128.85 -46.65 36.58
N VAL A 953 128.97 -47.85 35.99
CA VAL A 953 129.50 -49.07 36.61
C VAL A 953 130.90 -49.33 36.10
N ALA A 954 131.92 -49.22 36.95
CA ALA A 954 133.32 -49.48 36.60
C ALA A 954 133.73 -50.93 36.92
N VAL A 955 134.13 -51.71 35.92
CA VAL A 955 134.43 -53.14 36.04
C VAL A 955 135.91 -53.42 35.81
N HIS A 956 136.53 -54.33 36.58
CA HIS A 956 137.96 -54.62 36.51
C HIS A 956 138.30 -56.12 36.76
N VAL A 957 139.21 -56.69 35.95
CA VAL A 957 139.48 -58.15 35.87
C VAL A 957 140.94 -58.51 36.25
N GLN A 958 141.20 -59.72 36.80
CA GLN A 958 142.50 -60.13 37.36
C GLN A 958 143.01 -61.54 36.91
N ASP A 959 144.34 -61.70 36.83
CA ASP A 959 145.08 -62.88 36.29
C ASP A 959 145.69 -63.83 37.36
N ALA A 960 146.10 -65.06 36.95
CA ALA A 960 146.66 -66.11 37.83
C ALA A 960 148.03 -66.70 37.38
N GLY A 961 148.89 -67.09 38.34
CA GLY A 961 150.31 -67.48 38.13
C GLY A 961 150.64 -68.99 38.21
N SER A 962 151.91 -69.37 37.92
CA SER A 962 152.36 -70.77 37.71
C SER A 962 153.66 -71.17 38.45
N THR A 963 154.03 -72.46 38.44
CA THR A 963 155.01 -73.08 39.36
C THR A 963 156.29 -73.62 38.71
N LEU A 964 157.33 -73.80 39.55
CA LEU A 964 158.76 -73.74 39.18
C LEU A 964 159.33 -74.88 38.32
N GLN A 965 158.58 -75.95 38.02
CA GLN A 965 159.10 -77.12 37.29
C GLN A 965 159.06 -76.96 35.76
N SER A 966 158.35 -75.96 35.23
CA SER A 966 158.23 -75.67 33.79
C SER A 966 159.40 -74.87 33.20
N VAL A 967 160.19 -74.20 34.04
CA VAL A 967 161.21 -73.20 33.61
C VAL A 967 162.46 -73.84 32.97
N ILE A 968 162.70 -75.13 33.19
CA ILE A 968 163.90 -75.85 32.71
C ILE A 968 163.73 -76.35 31.26
N CYS A 969 162.50 -76.36 30.72
CA CYS A 969 162.19 -76.92 29.39
C CYS A 969 161.69 -75.88 28.37
N SER A 970 161.77 -74.59 28.67
CA SER A 970 161.23 -73.49 27.84
C SER A 970 162.27 -72.46 27.39
N ASN A 971 163.56 -72.73 27.59
CA ASN A 971 164.66 -71.85 27.19
C ASN A 971 165.84 -72.66 26.63
N ASP A 972 165.95 -72.73 25.30
CA ASP A 972 166.99 -73.51 24.60
C ASP A 972 168.42 -73.08 25.00
N ALA A 973 168.64 -71.79 25.28
CA ALA A 973 169.95 -71.32 25.70
C ALA A 973 170.39 -71.95 27.04
N LEU A 974 169.45 -72.15 27.97
CA LEU A 974 169.73 -72.85 29.23
C LEU A 974 169.85 -74.38 29.05
N PHE A 975 169.07 -74.97 28.14
CA PHE A 975 169.13 -76.42 27.86
C PHE A 975 170.54 -76.84 27.38
N TYR A 976 171.10 -76.14 26.38
CA TYR A 976 172.47 -76.42 25.90
C TYR A 976 173.53 -76.08 26.96
N PHE A 977 173.36 -74.97 27.71
CA PHE A 977 174.32 -74.52 28.73
C PHE A 977 174.42 -75.49 29.93
N VAL A 978 173.32 -76.14 30.31
CA VAL A 978 173.28 -77.07 31.46
C VAL A 978 173.62 -78.52 31.07
N PHE A 979 173.31 -78.99 29.86
CA PHE A 979 173.48 -80.40 29.49
C PHE A 979 174.58 -80.69 28.46
N PHE A 980 174.91 -79.77 27.54
CA PHE A 980 175.88 -80.04 26.47
C PHE A 980 177.22 -79.33 26.67
N TYR A 981 177.23 -78.05 27.01
CA TYR A 981 178.48 -77.31 27.27
C TYR A 981 179.34 -77.86 28.43
N PRO A 982 178.80 -78.49 29.49
CA PRO A 982 179.64 -79.07 30.53
C PRO A 982 180.55 -80.20 30.06
N PHE A 983 180.23 -80.97 29.00
CA PHE A 983 181.08 -82.10 28.60
C PHE A 983 182.44 -81.70 27.99
N PRO A 984 182.54 -80.80 26.99
CA PRO A 984 183.83 -80.29 26.53
C PRO A 984 184.52 -79.44 27.61
N ILE A 985 183.75 -78.71 28.43
CA ILE A 985 184.32 -77.91 29.53
C ILE A 985 184.90 -78.81 30.62
N PHE A 986 184.26 -79.90 31.03
CA PHE A 986 184.83 -80.91 31.95
C PHE A 986 185.96 -81.70 31.31
N GLY A 987 186.00 -81.89 30.00
CA GLY A 987 187.19 -82.41 29.31
C GLY A 987 188.41 -81.49 29.53
N ILE A 988 188.24 -80.19 29.26
CA ILE A 988 189.27 -79.17 29.48
C ILE A 988 189.55 -78.96 30.98
N LEU A 989 188.56 -79.08 31.86
CA LEU A 989 188.72 -79.00 33.31
C LEU A 989 189.34 -80.25 33.93
N ILE A 990 189.21 -81.44 33.35
CA ILE A 990 189.98 -82.61 33.80
C ILE A 990 191.44 -82.47 33.36
N ILE A 991 191.71 -82.00 32.13
CA ILE A 991 193.06 -81.67 31.67
C ILE A 991 193.69 -80.57 32.54
N THR A 992 192.96 -79.51 32.86
CA THR A 992 193.48 -78.41 33.68
C THR A 992 193.45 -78.67 35.18
N ILE A 993 192.57 -79.51 35.73
CA ILE A 993 192.66 -79.98 37.13
C ILE A 993 193.79 -81.00 37.31
N LEU A 994 194.14 -81.78 36.28
CA LEU A 994 195.40 -82.54 36.28
C LEU A 994 196.62 -81.59 36.32
N LEU A 995 196.55 -80.42 35.68
CA LEU A 995 197.59 -79.38 35.75
C LEU A 995 197.54 -78.48 37.00
N VAL A 996 196.38 -78.34 37.66
CA VAL A 996 196.14 -77.35 38.74
C VAL A 996 195.79 -77.98 40.10
N ARG A 997 195.65 -79.32 40.19
CA ARG A 997 196.01 -80.03 41.44
C ARG A 997 197.48 -79.83 41.82
N PHE A 998 198.28 -79.26 40.93
CA PHE A 998 199.61 -78.72 41.21
C PHE A 998 199.60 -77.39 42.00
N LYS A 999 198.45 -76.68 42.22
CA LYS A 999 198.43 -75.32 42.84
C LYS A 999 197.11 -74.78 43.50
N SER A 1000 196.65 -75.39 44.61
CA SER A 1000 196.14 -74.72 45.86
C SER A 1000 194.82 -73.86 46.01
N ARG A 1001 193.77 -74.43 46.66
CA ARG A 1001 193.16 -74.12 48.01
C ARG A 1001 192.57 -72.71 48.47
N ASN A 1002 191.38 -72.70 49.15
CA ASN A 1002 190.70 -71.69 50.09
C ASN A 1002 190.00 -70.38 49.53
N SER A 1003 189.19 -69.50 50.23
CA SER A 1003 188.20 -69.43 51.39
C SER A 1003 187.84 -67.92 51.75
N SER A 1004 186.87 -67.37 52.56
CA SER A 1004 185.54 -67.70 53.23
C SER A 1004 184.97 -66.49 54.10
N LYS A 1005 183.68 -66.47 54.59
CA LYS A 1005 183.01 -65.62 55.69
C LYS A 1005 182.52 -64.15 55.35
N ASN A 1006 181.71 -63.32 56.08
CA ASN A 1006 180.80 -63.20 57.32
C ASN A 1006 180.02 -61.80 57.26
N SER A 1007 179.15 -61.22 58.16
CA SER A 1007 178.05 -61.59 59.14
C SER A 1007 177.37 -60.37 59.90
N GLU A 1008 176.08 -60.49 60.36
CA GLU A 1008 175.36 -59.80 61.53
C GLU A 1008 174.77 -58.31 61.53
N GLY A 1009 173.75 -57.99 62.40
CA GLY A 1009 173.12 -56.63 62.70
C GLY A 1009 171.76 -56.57 63.53
N LYS A 1010 171.30 -55.44 64.20
CA LYS A 1010 170.08 -55.38 65.15
C LYS A 1010 169.49 -54.00 65.74
N ASN A 1011 168.18 -53.90 66.18
CA ASN A 1011 167.47 -53.06 67.28
C ASN A 1011 166.55 -51.73 67.07
N GLY A 1012 165.43 -51.46 67.87
CA GLY A 1012 164.73 -50.10 68.16
C GLY A 1012 163.15 -49.94 68.48
N VAL A 1013 162.60 -48.97 69.32
CA VAL A 1013 161.12 -48.64 69.73
C VAL A 1013 160.90 -47.24 70.53
N PRO A 1014 159.81 -46.73 71.28
CA PRO A 1014 158.27 -46.68 71.35
C PRO A 1014 157.48 -45.34 71.91
N LEU A 1015 156.09 -45.32 72.15
CA LEU A 1015 155.15 -44.53 73.12
C LEU A 1015 154.09 -43.34 72.81
N LEU A 1016 152.82 -43.43 73.36
CA LEU A 1016 151.75 -42.48 73.98
C LEU A 1016 150.80 -41.32 73.37
N TRP A 1017 149.44 -41.35 73.67
CA TRP A 1017 148.37 -40.28 74.00
C TRP A 1017 147.68 -39.27 72.97
N ILE A 1018 146.52 -38.50 73.13
CA ILE A 1018 145.19 -38.47 73.90
C ILE A 1018 144.21 -37.22 73.55
N LYS A 1019 142.85 -37.16 73.91
CA LYS A 1019 141.88 -35.99 74.21
C LYS A 1019 140.38 -35.94 73.62
N GLU A 1020 139.43 -35.07 74.11
CA GLU A 1020 137.89 -35.01 74.03
C GLU A 1020 137.21 -33.87 73.13
N PRO A 1021 135.94 -33.28 73.20
CA PRO A 1021 134.62 -33.42 73.98
C PRO A 1021 133.15 -33.04 73.38
N HIS A 1022 132.03 -33.40 74.08
CA HIS A 1022 130.65 -32.78 74.42
C HIS A 1022 129.42 -32.23 73.54
N LEU A 1023 128.17 -32.76 73.86
CA LEU A 1023 126.75 -32.21 74.09
C LEU A 1023 125.97 -31.29 73.06
N ASN A 1024 124.61 -31.04 73.03
CA ASN A 1024 123.24 -31.55 73.41
C ASN A 1024 122.19 -30.48 72.90
N TYR A 1025 120.83 -30.57 72.81
CA TYR A 1025 119.71 -31.04 73.68
C TYR A 1025 118.34 -31.24 72.91
N SER A 1026 117.26 -31.67 73.61
CA SER A 1026 115.83 -31.85 73.17
C SER A 1026 114.87 -31.69 74.42
N PRO A 1027 113.57 -32.14 74.59
CA PRO A 1027 112.61 -32.94 73.75
C PRO A 1027 111.05 -32.64 73.82
N THR A 1028 110.24 -33.35 72.99
CA THR A 1028 108.83 -33.90 73.19
C THR A 1028 107.53 -33.07 73.44
N CYS A 1029 106.38 -33.58 72.91
CA CYS A 1029 105.16 -34.10 73.62
C CYS A 1029 103.70 -33.65 73.20
N LEU A 1030 102.75 -34.60 73.31
CA LEU A 1030 101.27 -34.52 73.56
C LEU A 1030 100.23 -34.33 72.40
N GLU A 1031 98.93 -34.43 72.77
CA GLU A 1031 97.79 -35.02 72.00
C GLU A 1031 96.58 -34.05 71.71
N PRO A 1032 95.50 -34.46 70.98
CA PRO A 1032 94.35 -33.63 70.49
C PRO A 1032 93.15 -33.57 71.51
N PRO A 1033 91.83 -33.34 71.21
CA PRO A 1033 91.03 -33.11 69.96
C PRO A 1033 89.85 -32.07 70.05
N VAL A 1034 88.82 -32.18 69.16
CA VAL A 1034 87.36 -31.79 69.26
C VAL A 1034 86.77 -30.84 68.18
N LEU A 1035 85.45 -31.02 67.92
CA LEU A 1035 84.53 -30.45 66.90
C LEU A 1035 84.25 -28.92 66.95
N SER A 1036 83.74 -28.32 65.85
CA SER A 1036 82.36 -27.75 65.70
C SER A 1036 82.14 -26.97 64.37
N ILE A 1037 81.07 -27.24 63.58
CA ILE A 1037 79.73 -26.57 63.41
C ILE A 1037 79.69 -25.32 62.47
N HIS A 1038 78.61 -25.26 61.66
CA HIS A 1038 78.10 -24.18 60.75
C HIS A 1038 77.95 -22.78 61.40
N PRO A 1039 77.68 -21.65 60.67
CA PRO A 1039 77.04 -21.47 59.34
C PRO A 1039 77.84 -20.49 58.40
N GLY A 1040 77.36 -19.81 57.36
CA GLY A 1040 76.05 -19.65 56.68
C GLY A 1040 76.04 -18.46 55.68
N THR A 1041 74.93 -18.28 54.95
CA THR A 1041 74.50 -17.09 54.16
C THR A 1041 75.41 -16.49 53.06
N MET A 1042 74.86 -16.43 51.82
CA MET A 1042 74.84 -15.32 50.84
C MET A 1042 76.17 -14.64 50.42
N ASP A 1043 76.38 -14.24 49.16
CA ASP A 1043 75.43 -13.85 48.09
C ASP A 1043 75.18 -14.89 46.96
#